data_AF-A0AAV2ATX3-F1
#
_entry.id   AF-A0AAV2ATX3-F1
#
_cell.length_a   1.000
_cell.length_b   1.000
_cell.length_c   1.000
_cell.angle_alpha   90.00
_cell.angle_beta   90.00
_cell.angle_gamma   90.00
#
_symmetry.space_group_name_H-M   'P 1'
#
loop_
_entity.id
_entity.type
_entity.pdbx_description
1 polymer ?
#
loop_
_entity_poly.entity_id
_entity_poly.type
_entity_poly.pdbx_seq_one_letter_code
_entity_poly.pdbx_strand_id
1 'polypeptide(L)'
;MYSPIPHNLNLYDDEFDFESNGFCPYQWEISVPQKNCIIWGVVLSYLRSADFTVPGKFEERLNRLSENAFDSELVKAAILDFNPFFNMHKCFFDETLQNINQSFRKFLNEKRPPKAPKTVPSDMQLISTLLKSNILIVDLSNKNLNLVKPSDGYSTDPAAITLFCREYSNKDAKKPIVMKRFTFSLNKDLCWELRRNAFNVILESSEVRSVAEKEIQSLTENKEKKVNILIALLKKNLTHVISELYESSYVVSKLADAGFETDPRVVDSEGFSALYYALQSGNNSLVYTLYRYAANNCYETESTFRDPNPSIISNLAKLKEIIQGDCSKSNDFERFGEKAEQVRVTYRDLLRFNEFLIQVSQSINEIREIPEDTSVKRAEKQKEIISIILENYDAFYSAEQIDSQSIDEEEPIENYKKHKAYYDNLDFTVALLFFDNIILLKSVLKSPRQHFYSDLECSFLLSAVTNKYFADNTVKGIKMPDLGYEMDSPIFSIIPLLERLNLRERAKNFCKILREKKLVEEDVDYCLPQQENNEKLRYIQELKDEYWISRLDHYMKTALEITPDDVKQKFVIQRALQVTGESISVKEEDSPSIRHLLRKCLPAHVLDALKKARNALSHLKSFQFPLKFETEKDDCLFASIQSEIRSIREASGKILDIQRFRFMEFLITRGLESVQRYESMEIHPLVQPIENLREKLRRNISQMESEILDQKELDGNFFVPNIEEFHRRLMGHPSKSVKKTILEEIPLEVRTRMEANHKLLDDLDRGVALDSDRFESLFLKNKDLNNIKEEYKGYLQEEEESTADPCRRSKRSSMVQRIQKSPNPLLTLDLIFEKRKVSDSQLRTLYEAIPFSDKTKSSLESLIEISQNPCGDNLSNLLNRVDYLYDISINERSDVRFLWERAKSSKAKQHLVDKIVQRYFREPPFQLAIEMLLFDCVEIVKNKEDFNRFWLKHSYLFNGIDLRNVLDFADPLVESIGNVLDPKDLPSELVKKMLHLFEDRECIETLRELWQKEKCSDHSAEWYKLKERIVCCPRWEQYCKLFAGDPKDSEICEAVISFLKNVTEPKRSKKY
;
A
#
# COMPACT_ATOMS: atom_id res chain seq x y z
N MET A 1 4.20 -6.57 29.22
CA MET A 1 3.03 -7.46 29.06
C MET A 1 3.49 -8.62 28.21
N TYR A 2 2.99 -9.83 28.45
CA TYR A 2 3.28 -10.97 27.59
C TYR A 2 2.61 -10.82 26.23
N SER A 3 3.21 -11.40 25.19
CA SER A 3 2.53 -11.59 23.90
C SER A 3 1.24 -12.39 24.12
N PRO A 4 0.20 -12.18 23.30
CA PRO A 4 -0.92 -13.10 23.25
C PRO A 4 -0.40 -14.50 22.90
N ILE A 5 -0.48 -15.42 23.84
CA ILE A 5 -0.41 -16.86 23.54
C ILE A 5 -1.60 -17.17 22.63
N PRO A 6 -1.47 -18.00 21.57
CA PRO A 6 -2.57 -18.38 20.69
C PRO A 6 -3.85 -18.76 21.46
N HIS A 7 -4.98 -18.43 20.86
CA HIS A 7 -6.24 -18.25 21.57
C HIS A 7 -6.66 -19.51 22.33
N ASN A 8 -6.85 -19.37 23.64
CA ASN A 8 -7.27 -20.47 24.51
C ASN A 8 -8.79 -20.74 24.40
N LEU A 9 -9.29 -20.83 23.16
CA LEU A 9 -10.66 -21.23 22.83
C LEU A 9 -10.75 -22.77 22.89
N ASN A 10 -10.96 -23.29 24.10
CA ASN A 10 -10.98 -24.73 24.36
C ASN A 10 -12.43 -25.22 24.47
N LEU A 11 -12.84 -26.16 23.61
CA LEU A 11 -14.12 -26.87 23.75
C LEU A 11 -13.95 -28.03 24.74
N TYR A 12 -14.80 -28.05 25.76
CA TYR A 12 -14.95 -29.12 26.73
C TYR A 12 -16.17 -29.98 26.39
N ASP A 13 -15.95 -31.29 26.30
CA ASP A 13 -16.90 -32.33 25.93
C ASP A 13 -16.70 -33.60 26.79
N ASP A 14 -17.42 -34.66 26.43
CA ASP A 14 -17.99 -35.71 27.30
C ASP A 14 -16.97 -36.63 28.01
N GLU A 15 -15.67 -36.44 27.80
CA GLU A 15 -14.59 -37.19 28.45
C GLU A 15 -14.16 -36.60 29.82
N PHE A 16 -14.97 -35.73 30.42
CA PHE A 16 -14.72 -35.17 31.75
C PHE A 16 -15.60 -35.80 32.84
N ASP A 17 -15.00 -36.14 33.98
CA ASP A 17 -15.61 -36.75 35.19
C ASP A 17 -16.68 -35.86 35.92
N PHE A 18 -17.28 -34.91 35.20
CA PHE A 18 -18.03 -33.78 35.73
C PHE A 18 -19.55 -33.82 35.43
N GLU A 19 -20.00 -34.61 34.46
CA GLU A 19 -21.42 -34.74 34.11
C GLU A 19 -22.27 -35.21 35.30
N SER A 20 -21.75 -36.19 36.05
CA SER A 20 -22.33 -36.73 37.28
C SER A 20 -22.55 -35.69 38.39
N ASN A 21 -21.87 -34.54 38.28
CA ASN A 21 -21.90 -33.42 39.22
C ASN A 21 -22.65 -32.19 38.66
N GLY A 22 -23.34 -32.32 37.52
CA GLY A 22 -24.18 -31.27 36.95
C GLY A 22 -23.43 -30.20 36.16
N PHE A 23 -22.19 -30.45 35.74
CA PHE A 23 -21.58 -29.68 34.65
C PHE A 23 -22.27 -30.07 33.33
N CYS A 24 -22.62 -29.08 32.53
CA CYS A 24 -23.09 -29.33 31.17
C CYS A 24 -21.85 -29.53 30.28
N PRO A 25 -21.67 -30.70 29.63
CA PRO A 25 -20.68 -30.81 28.56
C PRO A 25 -21.00 -29.82 27.43
N TYR A 26 -20.12 -29.70 26.44
CA TYR A 26 -20.30 -28.81 25.30
C TYR A 26 -20.24 -27.30 25.64
N GLN A 27 -19.21 -26.90 26.39
CA GLN A 27 -18.92 -25.48 26.64
C GLN A 27 -17.54 -25.08 26.10
N TRP A 28 -17.47 -23.90 25.48
CA TRP A 28 -16.21 -23.27 25.07
C TRP A 28 -15.70 -22.35 26.18
N GLU A 29 -14.44 -22.50 26.58
CA GLU A 29 -13.73 -21.54 27.42
C GLU A 29 -13.34 -20.30 26.60
N ILE A 30 -13.81 -19.13 27.03
CA ILE A 30 -13.51 -17.83 26.41
C ILE A 30 -12.57 -17.03 27.31
N SER A 31 -11.47 -16.57 26.73
CA SER A 31 -10.40 -15.84 27.44
C SER A 31 -10.77 -14.38 27.72
N VAL A 32 -10.53 -13.93 28.95
CA VAL A 32 -10.71 -12.53 29.39
C VAL A 32 -9.39 -11.91 29.87
N PRO A 33 -9.28 -10.56 29.98
CA PRO A 33 -8.09 -9.89 30.50
C PRO A 33 -7.79 -10.31 31.94
N GLN A 34 -6.52 -10.59 32.25
CA GLN A 34 -6.10 -11.01 33.60
C GLN A 34 -6.47 -9.98 34.68
N LYS A 35 -6.39 -8.69 34.36
CA LYS A 35 -6.83 -7.59 35.21
C LYS A 35 -8.37 -7.60 35.30
N ASN A 36 -8.89 -7.86 36.49
CA ASN A 36 -10.33 -8.04 36.77
C ASN A 36 -10.95 -9.27 36.06
N CYS A 37 -10.20 -10.34 35.77
CA CYS A 37 -10.70 -11.53 35.07
C CYS A 37 -12.01 -12.11 35.65
N ILE A 38 -12.14 -12.18 36.98
CA ILE A 38 -13.37 -12.61 37.66
C ILE A 38 -14.57 -11.71 37.27
N ILE A 39 -14.39 -10.39 37.28
CA ILE A 39 -15.46 -9.44 36.98
C ILE A 39 -15.88 -9.57 35.51
N TRP A 40 -14.91 -9.60 34.58
CA TRP A 40 -15.18 -9.78 33.16
C TRP A 40 -15.89 -11.09 32.84
N GLY A 41 -15.41 -12.20 33.41
CA GLY A 41 -16.03 -13.51 33.21
C GLY A 41 -17.46 -13.58 33.74
N VAL A 42 -17.70 -13.01 34.94
CA VAL A 42 -19.03 -12.92 35.54
C VAL A 42 -19.97 -12.05 34.70
N VAL A 43 -19.57 -10.82 34.35
CA VAL A 43 -20.42 -9.88 33.59
C VAL A 43 -20.80 -10.47 32.23
N LEU A 44 -19.83 -11.01 31.49
CA LEU A 44 -20.09 -11.55 30.15
C LEU A 44 -20.91 -12.84 30.21
N SER A 45 -20.59 -13.78 31.11
CA SER A 45 -21.37 -15.01 31.29
C SER A 45 -22.81 -14.72 31.70
N TYR A 46 -23.01 -13.81 32.66
CA TYR A 46 -24.33 -13.48 33.20
C TYR A 46 -25.23 -12.72 32.23
N LEU A 47 -24.67 -11.81 31.43
CA LEU A 47 -25.41 -11.12 30.37
C LEU A 47 -25.66 -12.01 29.15
N ARG A 48 -24.76 -12.95 28.81
CA ARG A 48 -24.96 -13.86 27.67
C ARG A 48 -25.83 -15.08 27.95
N SER A 49 -26.01 -15.49 29.21
CA SER A 49 -27.01 -16.50 29.58
C SER A 49 -28.42 -15.92 29.84
N ALA A 50 -28.64 -14.66 29.47
CA ALA A 50 -29.98 -14.07 29.39
C ALA A 50 -30.71 -14.60 28.14
N ASP A 51 -31.99 -14.90 28.28
CA ASP A 51 -32.84 -15.24 27.14
C ASP A 51 -33.34 -13.95 26.49
N PHE A 52 -32.77 -13.60 25.34
CA PHE A 52 -33.13 -12.40 24.58
C PHE A 52 -34.52 -12.49 23.92
N THR A 53 -35.17 -13.66 23.94
CA THR A 53 -36.54 -13.84 23.43
C THR A 53 -37.62 -13.55 24.48
N VAL A 54 -37.24 -13.48 25.77
CA VAL A 54 -38.16 -13.21 26.89
C VAL A 54 -38.07 -11.73 27.29
N PRO A 55 -39.09 -10.89 27.01
CA PRO A 55 -39.04 -9.46 27.32
C PRO A 55 -38.79 -9.20 28.81
N GLY A 56 -37.87 -8.28 29.12
CA GLY A 56 -37.53 -7.92 30.50
C GLY A 56 -36.50 -8.81 31.19
N LYS A 57 -36.21 -10.03 30.67
CA LYS A 57 -35.24 -10.94 31.34
C LYS A 57 -33.79 -10.45 31.18
N PHE A 58 -33.46 -9.75 30.09
CA PHE A 58 -32.15 -9.13 29.92
C PHE A 58 -32.02 -7.88 30.80
N GLU A 59 -33.05 -7.03 30.79
CA GLU A 59 -33.16 -5.81 31.58
C GLU A 59 -33.00 -6.11 33.08
N GLU A 60 -33.68 -7.13 33.60
CA GLU A 60 -33.57 -7.53 35.00
C GLU A 60 -32.12 -7.89 35.39
N ARG A 61 -31.41 -8.59 34.51
CA ARG A 61 -30.01 -9.01 34.75
C ARG A 61 -29.04 -7.85 34.65
N LEU A 62 -29.23 -6.94 33.69
CA LEU A 62 -28.49 -5.68 33.61
C LEU A 62 -28.71 -4.82 34.86
N ASN A 63 -29.95 -4.73 35.34
CA ASN A 63 -30.32 -3.97 36.53
C ASN A 63 -29.69 -4.56 37.82
N ARG A 64 -29.57 -5.88 37.93
CA ARG A 64 -28.81 -6.54 39.02
C ARG A 64 -27.29 -6.28 38.98
N LEU A 65 -26.72 -5.95 37.81
CA LEU A 65 -25.30 -5.57 37.66
C LEU A 65 -25.03 -4.07 37.89
N SER A 66 -26.04 -3.21 37.72
CA SER A 66 -25.84 -1.77 37.47
C SER A 66 -26.85 -0.81 38.08
N GLU A 67 -27.87 -1.31 38.80
CA GLU A 67 -28.92 -0.49 39.44
C GLU A 67 -29.68 0.44 38.45
N ASN A 68 -29.89 0.01 37.20
CA ASN A 68 -30.53 0.73 36.08
C ASN A 68 -29.68 1.87 35.46
N ALA A 69 -28.36 1.87 35.64
CA ALA A 69 -27.48 2.94 35.16
C ALA A 69 -27.17 2.96 33.64
N PHE A 70 -27.69 2.01 32.85
CA PHE A 70 -27.40 1.87 31.41
C PHE A 70 -28.64 1.52 30.59
N ASP A 71 -28.68 2.03 29.35
CA ASP A 71 -29.68 1.69 28.33
C ASP A 71 -29.59 0.21 27.93
N SER A 72 -30.69 -0.54 28.05
CA SER A 72 -30.66 -1.98 27.79
C SER A 72 -30.41 -2.34 26.33
N GLU A 73 -30.88 -1.56 25.35
CA GLU A 73 -30.66 -1.87 23.93
C GLU A 73 -29.21 -1.57 23.51
N LEU A 74 -28.58 -0.53 24.07
CA LEU A 74 -27.14 -0.30 23.85
C LEU A 74 -26.27 -1.43 24.41
N VAL A 75 -26.57 -1.92 25.62
CA VAL A 75 -25.83 -3.05 26.22
C VAL A 75 -26.11 -4.34 25.45
N LYS A 76 -27.36 -4.58 25.08
CA LYS A 76 -27.79 -5.74 24.29
C LYS A 76 -27.12 -5.78 22.93
N ALA A 77 -26.99 -4.65 22.24
CA ALA A 77 -26.22 -4.51 21.01
C ALA A 77 -24.73 -4.83 21.23
N ALA A 78 -24.07 -4.22 22.22
CA ALA A 78 -22.66 -4.48 22.53
C ALA A 78 -22.37 -5.93 22.97
N ILE A 79 -23.34 -6.58 23.62
CA ILE A 79 -23.29 -8.00 23.98
C ILE A 79 -23.52 -8.89 22.74
N LEU A 80 -24.46 -8.54 21.86
CA LEU A 80 -24.78 -9.30 20.64
C LEU A 80 -23.62 -9.28 19.62
N ASP A 81 -23.00 -8.12 19.43
CA ASP A 81 -21.85 -7.85 18.54
C ASP A 81 -20.52 -8.50 19.01
N PHE A 82 -20.46 -8.96 20.27
CA PHE A 82 -19.33 -9.73 20.75
C PHE A 82 -19.28 -11.14 20.14
N ASN A 83 -18.23 -11.37 19.34
CA ASN A 83 -17.89 -12.64 18.72
C ASN A 83 -16.44 -13.04 19.07
N PRO A 84 -16.22 -14.04 19.95
CA PRO A 84 -14.88 -14.42 20.39
C PRO A 84 -14.00 -15.04 19.28
N PHE A 85 -14.58 -15.48 18.17
CA PHE A 85 -13.85 -16.06 17.04
C PHE A 85 -13.38 -15.01 16.01
N PHE A 86 -13.92 -13.79 16.05
CA PHE A 86 -13.51 -12.71 15.13
C PHE A 86 -12.93 -11.50 15.86
N ASN A 87 -13.61 -11.08 16.93
CA ASN A 87 -13.41 -9.78 17.56
C ASN A 87 -13.27 -9.89 19.09
N MET A 88 -12.67 -10.96 19.64
CA MET A 88 -12.61 -11.25 21.09
C MET A 88 -12.25 -10.04 21.98
N HIS A 89 -11.43 -9.10 21.51
CA HIS A 89 -11.06 -7.91 22.28
C HIS A 89 -12.08 -6.76 22.25
N LYS A 90 -13.05 -6.77 21.32
CA LYS A 90 -14.06 -5.73 21.11
C LYS A 90 -14.85 -5.43 22.37
N CYS A 91 -15.35 -6.45 23.06
CA CYS A 91 -16.08 -6.29 24.33
C CYS A 91 -15.23 -5.75 25.49
N PHE A 92 -13.90 -5.97 25.48
CA PHE A 92 -13.00 -5.46 26.52
C PHE A 92 -12.64 -3.98 26.31
N PHE A 93 -12.85 -3.48 25.09
CA PHE A 93 -12.63 -2.08 24.71
C PHE A 93 -13.94 -1.29 24.50
N ASP A 94 -15.09 -1.96 24.43
CA ASP A 94 -16.40 -1.32 24.41
C ASP A 94 -16.63 -0.49 25.68
N GLU A 95 -17.07 0.75 25.52
CA GLU A 95 -17.20 1.70 26.63
C GLU A 95 -18.37 1.33 27.55
N THR A 96 -19.50 0.90 27.00
CA THR A 96 -20.68 0.50 27.77
C THR A 96 -20.35 -0.71 28.65
N LEU A 97 -19.69 -1.73 28.10
CA LEU A 97 -19.26 -2.91 28.85
C LEU A 97 -18.11 -2.62 29.84
N GLN A 98 -17.18 -1.70 29.51
CA GLN A 98 -16.21 -1.21 30.49
C GLN A 98 -16.89 -0.48 31.66
N ASN A 99 -17.88 0.35 31.39
CA ASN A 99 -18.60 1.11 32.41
C ASN A 99 -19.47 0.19 33.28
N ILE A 100 -20.12 -0.85 32.72
CA ILE A 100 -20.76 -1.92 33.51
C ILE A 100 -19.76 -2.64 34.41
N ASN A 101 -18.60 -3.03 33.88
CA ASN A 101 -17.56 -3.69 34.67
C ASN A 101 -17.02 -2.78 35.81
N GLN A 102 -16.95 -1.47 35.59
CA GLN A 102 -16.57 -0.49 36.61
C GLN A 102 -17.67 -0.32 37.67
N SER A 103 -18.92 -0.15 37.27
CA SER A 103 -20.08 -0.02 38.16
C SER A 103 -20.29 -1.27 39.01
N PHE A 104 -20.28 -2.47 38.40
CA PHE A 104 -20.42 -3.72 39.14
C PHE A 104 -19.23 -3.96 40.10
N ARG A 105 -18.01 -3.58 39.71
CA ARG A 105 -16.84 -3.61 40.60
C ARG A 105 -16.93 -2.59 41.74
N LYS A 106 -17.54 -1.41 41.53
CA LYS A 106 -17.82 -0.42 42.58
C LYS A 106 -18.83 -0.99 43.57
N PHE A 107 -19.97 -1.46 43.07
CA PHE A 107 -21.03 -2.13 43.83
C PHE A 107 -20.50 -3.30 44.68
N LEU A 108 -19.68 -4.19 44.11
CA LEU A 108 -19.03 -5.28 44.84
C LEU A 108 -18.11 -4.81 45.97
N ASN A 109 -17.44 -3.67 45.83
CA ASN A 109 -16.61 -3.11 46.91
C ASN A 109 -17.47 -2.43 47.99
N GLU A 110 -18.58 -1.81 47.62
CA GLU A 110 -19.52 -1.16 48.54
C GLU A 110 -20.34 -2.17 49.36
N LYS A 111 -20.68 -3.33 48.79
CA LYS A 111 -21.38 -4.42 49.49
C LYS A 111 -20.44 -5.38 50.23
N ARG A 112 -19.11 -5.31 50.06
CA ARG A 112 -18.17 -6.18 50.80
C ARG A 112 -18.05 -5.74 52.27
N PRO A 113 -18.23 -6.62 53.26
CA PRO A 113 -18.09 -6.25 54.68
C PRO A 113 -16.69 -5.67 55.00
N PRO A 114 -16.55 -4.60 55.80
CA PRO A 114 -15.27 -3.90 56.03
C PRO A 114 -14.14 -4.75 56.63
N LYS A 115 -14.46 -5.91 57.22
CA LYS A 115 -13.50 -6.86 57.83
C LYS A 115 -13.39 -8.20 57.08
N ALA A 116 -14.07 -8.36 55.95
CA ALA A 116 -14.00 -9.60 55.17
C ALA A 116 -12.64 -9.72 54.45
N PRO A 117 -11.94 -10.87 54.51
CA PRO A 117 -10.72 -11.09 53.76
C PRO A 117 -11.05 -11.15 52.25
N LYS A 118 -10.19 -10.54 51.43
CA LYS A 118 -10.30 -10.53 49.96
C LYS A 118 -9.81 -11.87 49.40
N THR A 119 -10.64 -12.91 49.50
CA THR A 119 -10.38 -14.24 48.94
C THR A 119 -11.31 -14.49 47.76
N VAL A 120 -10.89 -15.35 46.82
CA VAL A 120 -11.76 -15.69 45.68
C VAL A 120 -13.07 -16.34 46.13
N PRO A 121 -13.10 -17.29 47.08
CA PRO A 121 -14.37 -17.86 47.56
C PRO A 121 -15.32 -16.83 48.19
N SER A 122 -14.81 -15.87 48.99
CA SER A 122 -15.67 -14.85 49.60
C SER A 122 -16.22 -13.85 48.57
N ASP A 123 -15.40 -13.48 47.58
CA ASP A 123 -15.84 -12.61 46.49
C ASP A 123 -16.85 -13.32 45.57
N MET A 124 -16.66 -14.61 45.26
CA MET A 124 -17.62 -15.40 44.47
C MET A 124 -18.96 -15.61 45.20
N GLN A 125 -18.93 -15.87 46.52
CA GLN A 125 -20.16 -15.96 47.33
C GLN A 125 -20.93 -14.64 47.33
N LEU A 126 -20.22 -13.51 47.45
CA LEU A 126 -20.82 -12.17 47.38
C LEU A 126 -21.46 -11.93 45.99
N ILE A 127 -20.75 -12.25 44.90
CA ILE A 127 -21.27 -12.16 43.52
C ILE A 127 -22.53 -13.01 43.35
N SER A 128 -22.51 -14.26 43.81
CA SER A 128 -23.63 -15.21 43.67
C SER A 128 -24.89 -14.70 44.36
N THR A 129 -24.77 -14.18 45.58
CA THR A 129 -25.89 -13.57 46.32
C THR A 129 -26.38 -12.28 45.67
N LEU A 130 -25.49 -11.36 45.28
CA LEU A 130 -25.88 -10.09 44.66
C LEU A 130 -26.61 -10.27 43.33
N LEU A 131 -26.15 -11.21 42.48
CA LEU A 131 -26.79 -11.53 41.20
C LEU A 131 -27.96 -12.52 41.35
N LYS A 132 -28.22 -13.03 42.55
CA LYS A 132 -29.19 -14.09 42.88
C LYS A 132 -29.08 -15.29 41.93
N SER A 133 -27.85 -15.72 41.68
CA SER A 133 -27.51 -16.68 40.62
C SER A 133 -26.41 -17.63 41.09
N ASN A 134 -26.57 -18.93 40.80
CA ASN A 134 -25.51 -19.90 41.07
C ASN A 134 -24.30 -19.65 40.14
N ILE A 135 -23.08 -19.78 40.67
CA ILE A 135 -21.83 -19.73 39.89
C ILE A 135 -21.18 -21.11 39.93
N LEU A 136 -20.98 -21.72 38.78
CA LEU A 136 -20.21 -22.96 38.64
C LEU A 136 -18.76 -22.61 38.29
N ILE A 137 -17.81 -23.04 39.12
CA ILE A 137 -16.37 -22.82 38.89
C ILE A 137 -15.72 -24.16 38.57
N VAL A 138 -15.23 -24.29 37.34
CA VAL A 138 -14.48 -25.45 36.84
C VAL A 138 -12.99 -25.21 37.09
N ASP A 139 -12.42 -25.76 38.15
CA ASP A 139 -10.98 -25.71 38.41
C ASP A 139 -10.27 -26.78 37.58
N LEU A 140 -9.74 -26.35 36.43
CA LEU A 140 -9.09 -27.19 35.43
C LEU A 140 -7.73 -27.71 35.92
N SER A 141 -7.08 -27.02 36.85
CA SER A 141 -5.79 -27.42 37.42
C SER A 141 -5.95 -28.55 38.44
N ASN A 142 -7.03 -28.53 39.22
CA ASN A 142 -7.29 -29.52 40.26
C ASN A 142 -8.33 -30.58 39.85
N LYS A 143 -8.85 -30.53 38.62
CA LYS A 143 -10.02 -31.31 38.15
C LYS A 143 -11.19 -31.30 39.15
N ASN A 144 -11.65 -30.12 39.57
CA ASN A 144 -12.73 -29.99 40.54
C ASN A 144 -13.82 -28.99 40.10
N LEU A 145 -15.09 -29.34 40.32
CA LEU A 145 -16.21 -28.39 40.24
C LEU A 145 -16.48 -27.76 41.61
N ASN A 146 -16.75 -26.46 41.63
CA ASN A 146 -17.20 -25.75 42.82
C ASN A 146 -18.48 -24.98 42.49
N LEU A 147 -19.62 -25.43 43.02
CA LEU A 147 -20.91 -24.76 42.84
C LEU A 147 -21.17 -23.77 43.98
N VAL A 148 -21.03 -22.48 43.69
CA VAL A 148 -21.35 -21.39 44.60
C VAL A 148 -22.85 -21.06 44.46
N LYS A 149 -23.58 -21.07 45.57
CA LYS A 149 -25.03 -20.80 45.62
C LYS A 149 -25.30 -19.49 46.37
N PRO A 150 -26.34 -18.71 46.01
CA PRO A 150 -26.68 -17.51 46.76
C PRO A 150 -27.05 -17.85 48.20
N SER A 151 -26.60 -17.02 49.15
CA SER A 151 -26.80 -17.22 50.59
C SER A 151 -28.28 -17.32 50.99
N ASP A 152 -29.16 -16.72 50.17
CA ASP A 152 -30.59 -16.54 50.43
C ASP A 152 -31.42 -17.79 50.07
N GLY A 153 -30.78 -18.88 49.63
CA GLY A 153 -31.38 -20.21 49.42
C GLY A 153 -32.21 -20.39 48.14
N TYR A 154 -32.79 -19.33 47.59
CA TYR A 154 -33.68 -19.41 46.41
C TYR A 154 -33.01 -18.89 45.14
N SER A 155 -32.63 -19.81 44.25
CA SER A 155 -32.30 -19.54 42.85
C SER A 155 -33.23 -20.37 41.96
N THR A 156 -34.06 -19.70 41.17
CA THR A 156 -35.03 -20.34 40.25
C THR A 156 -34.45 -20.61 38.86
N ASP A 157 -33.42 -19.86 38.43
CA ASP A 157 -32.63 -20.18 37.23
C ASP A 157 -31.62 -21.32 37.59
N PRO A 158 -31.50 -22.38 36.78
CA PRO A 158 -30.34 -23.28 36.84
C PRO A 158 -29.04 -22.50 36.51
N ALA A 159 -27.88 -23.07 36.81
CA ALA A 159 -26.60 -22.34 36.92
C ALA A 159 -26.29 -21.41 35.72
N ALA A 160 -26.50 -20.10 35.94
CA ALA A 160 -26.46 -19.08 34.90
C ALA A 160 -25.05 -18.53 34.62
N ILE A 161 -24.08 -18.81 35.49
CA ILE A 161 -22.71 -18.30 35.37
C ILE A 161 -21.77 -19.50 35.47
N THR A 162 -21.03 -19.83 34.41
CA THR A 162 -19.95 -20.83 34.46
C THR A 162 -18.61 -20.17 34.14
N LEU A 163 -17.64 -20.39 35.02
CA LEU A 163 -16.29 -19.87 34.95
C LEU A 163 -15.30 -21.01 34.95
N PHE A 164 -14.30 -20.97 34.08
CA PHE A 164 -13.15 -21.86 34.20
C PHE A 164 -12.05 -21.16 35.01
N CYS A 165 -11.26 -21.96 35.72
CA CYS A 165 -10.15 -21.52 36.56
C CYS A 165 -8.90 -22.32 36.20
N ARG A 166 -7.85 -21.61 35.80
CA ARG A 166 -6.51 -22.18 35.50
C ARG A 166 -5.47 -21.54 36.42
N GLU A 167 -4.58 -22.32 36.99
CA GLU A 167 -3.38 -21.81 37.64
C GLU A 167 -2.30 -21.50 36.60
N TYR A 168 -1.75 -20.28 36.65
CA TYR A 168 -0.69 -19.81 35.77
C TYR A 168 0.53 -19.42 36.60
N SER A 169 1.66 -20.06 36.37
CA SER A 169 2.95 -19.66 36.95
C SER A 169 3.71 -18.77 35.96
N ASN A 170 4.19 -17.63 36.45
CA ASN A 170 5.13 -16.83 35.65
C ASN A 170 6.51 -17.50 35.69
N LYS A 171 6.90 -18.15 34.58
CA LYS A 171 8.17 -18.88 34.44
C LYS A 171 9.40 -17.97 34.46
N ASP A 172 9.27 -16.70 34.04
CA ASP A 172 10.41 -15.76 33.94
C ASP A 172 10.68 -15.01 35.25
N ALA A 173 9.77 -15.14 36.23
CA ALA A 173 9.93 -14.55 37.54
C ALA A 173 10.88 -15.41 38.40
N LYS A 174 11.95 -14.80 38.94
CA LYS A 174 12.92 -15.44 39.87
C LYS A 174 12.30 -16.13 41.09
N LYS A 175 11.02 -15.86 41.39
CA LYS A 175 10.14 -16.74 42.15
C LYS A 175 8.83 -16.86 41.36
N PRO A 176 8.42 -18.05 40.89
CA PRO A 176 7.18 -18.20 40.13
C PRO A 176 5.97 -17.97 41.04
N ILE A 177 5.35 -16.81 40.90
CA ILE A 177 4.07 -16.52 41.55
C ILE A 177 2.99 -17.26 40.76
N VAL A 178 2.35 -18.25 41.40
CA VAL A 178 1.16 -18.92 40.86
C VAL A 178 -0.04 -17.98 41.04
N MET A 179 -0.71 -17.64 39.93
CA MET A 179 -1.93 -16.84 39.93
C MET A 179 -3.06 -17.65 39.31
N LYS A 180 -4.23 -17.67 39.96
CA LYS A 180 -5.46 -18.19 39.31
C LYS A 180 -5.96 -17.18 38.28
N ARG A 181 -6.13 -17.64 37.04
CA ARG A 181 -6.79 -16.92 35.94
C ARG A 181 -8.21 -17.47 35.82
N PHE A 182 -9.17 -16.55 35.72
CA PHE A 182 -10.57 -16.87 35.43
C PHE A 182 -10.90 -16.54 33.98
N THR A 183 -11.78 -17.35 33.41
CA THR A 183 -12.31 -17.33 32.04
C THR A 183 -13.79 -17.75 32.11
N PHE A 184 -14.58 -17.59 31.04
CA PHE A 184 -16.02 -17.88 31.09
C PHE A 184 -16.48 -18.84 29.99
N SER A 185 -17.62 -19.48 30.21
CA SER A 185 -18.25 -20.37 29.24
C SER A 185 -19.08 -19.64 28.20
N LEU A 186 -19.09 -20.14 26.96
CA LEU A 186 -20.23 -20.04 26.04
C LEU A 186 -20.71 -21.44 25.62
N ASN A 187 -22.00 -21.53 25.28
CA ASN A 187 -22.64 -22.76 24.81
C ASN A 187 -22.13 -23.14 23.40
N LYS A 188 -21.91 -24.45 23.16
CA LYS A 188 -21.41 -25.00 21.87
C LYS A 188 -22.18 -24.51 20.64
N ASP A 189 -23.51 -24.44 20.66
CA ASP A 189 -24.29 -24.08 19.48
C ASP A 189 -24.20 -22.58 19.15
N LEU A 190 -24.27 -21.71 20.17
CA LEU A 190 -23.98 -20.27 20.00
C LEU A 190 -22.54 -20.06 19.53
N CYS A 191 -21.58 -20.84 20.03
CA CYS A 191 -20.20 -20.78 19.55
C CYS A 191 -20.05 -21.27 18.10
N TRP A 192 -20.81 -22.26 17.64
CA TRP A 192 -20.81 -22.65 16.22
C TRP A 192 -21.38 -21.56 15.32
N GLU A 193 -22.46 -20.89 15.75
CA GLU A 193 -23.02 -19.73 15.05
C GLU A 193 -22.00 -18.58 14.98
N LEU A 194 -21.43 -18.17 16.12
CA LEU A 194 -20.43 -17.10 16.18
C LEU A 194 -19.16 -17.45 15.38
N ARG A 195 -18.71 -18.72 15.40
CA ARG A 195 -17.57 -19.19 14.61
C ARG A 195 -17.86 -19.19 13.10
N ARG A 196 -19.08 -19.56 12.68
CA ARG A 196 -19.51 -19.44 11.27
C ARG A 196 -19.58 -17.98 10.85
N ASN A 197 -20.15 -17.11 11.68
CA ASN A 197 -20.23 -15.68 11.41
C ASN A 197 -18.81 -15.06 11.32
N ALA A 198 -17.87 -15.50 12.17
CA ALA A 198 -16.46 -15.11 12.08
C ALA A 198 -15.82 -15.57 10.77
N PHE A 199 -16.01 -16.85 10.42
CA PHE A 199 -15.50 -17.46 9.20
C PHE A 199 -16.00 -16.72 7.94
N ASN A 200 -17.30 -16.44 7.87
CA ASN A 200 -17.91 -15.70 6.76
C ASN A 200 -17.30 -14.30 6.64
N VAL A 201 -17.20 -13.52 7.73
CA VAL A 201 -16.59 -12.17 7.68
C VAL A 201 -15.09 -12.20 7.31
N ILE A 202 -14.37 -13.27 7.64
CA ILE A 202 -12.99 -13.47 7.18
C ILE A 202 -12.95 -13.72 5.67
N LEU A 203 -13.85 -14.55 5.13
CA LEU A 203 -13.98 -14.77 3.68
C LEU A 203 -14.49 -13.54 2.91
N GLU A 204 -15.35 -12.71 3.51
CA GLU A 204 -15.77 -11.43 2.92
C GLU A 204 -14.60 -10.42 2.82
N SER A 205 -13.48 -10.68 3.50
CA SER A 205 -12.24 -9.91 3.39
C SER A 205 -11.20 -10.52 2.43
N SER A 206 -11.54 -11.59 1.70
CA SER A 206 -10.68 -12.22 0.69
C SER A 206 -11.42 -12.45 -0.64
N GLU A 207 -10.65 -12.56 -1.73
CA GLU A 207 -11.19 -12.72 -3.10
C GLU A 207 -11.87 -14.08 -3.30
N VAL A 208 -11.44 -15.07 -2.51
CA VAL A 208 -11.91 -16.47 -2.48
C VAL A 208 -13.42 -16.62 -2.23
N ARG A 209 -14.11 -15.57 -1.74
CA ARG A 209 -15.52 -15.59 -1.30
C ARG A 209 -16.44 -16.46 -2.16
N SER A 210 -16.44 -16.24 -3.48
CA SER A 210 -17.41 -16.86 -4.40
C SER A 210 -17.28 -18.39 -4.53
N VAL A 211 -16.08 -18.93 -4.30
CA VAL A 211 -15.82 -20.37 -4.25
C VAL A 211 -15.96 -20.87 -2.81
N ALA A 212 -15.41 -20.12 -1.86
CA ALA A 212 -15.30 -20.51 -0.47
C ALA A 212 -16.65 -20.62 0.26
N GLU A 213 -17.63 -19.76 -0.05
CA GLU A 213 -18.96 -19.82 0.58
C GLU A 213 -19.63 -21.19 0.38
N LYS A 214 -19.67 -21.73 -0.86
CA LYS A 214 -20.35 -23.01 -1.12
C LYS A 214 -19.56 -24.21 -0.62
N GLU A 215 -18.26 -24.22 -0.89
CA GLU A 215 -17.41 -25.39 -0.63
C GLU A 215 -17.05 -25.56 0.84
N ILE A 216 -16.84 -24.46 1.56
CA ILE A 216 -16.28 -24.50 2.91
C ILE A 216 -17.36 -24.36 3.98
N GLN A 217 -18.49 -23.69 3.68
CA GLN A 217 -19.60 -23.64 4.63
C GLN A 217 -20.12 -25.04 4.98
N SER A 218 -20.17 -25.98 4.02
CA SER A 218 -20.52 -27.38 4.28
C SER A 218 -19.57 -28.07 5.27
N LEU A 219 -18.28 -27.67 5.30
CA LEU A 219 -17.31 -28.18 6.27
C LEU A 219 -17.53 -27.56 7.68
N THR A 220 -18.08 -26.34 7.77
CA THR A 220 -18.48 -25.73 9.05
C THR A 220 -19.80 -26.27 9.61
N GLU A 221 -20.61 -26.96 8.80
CA GLU A 221 -21.93 -27.46 9.20
C GLU A 221 -21.86 -28.78 9.99
N ASN A 222 -20.80 -29.58 9.82
CA ASN A 222 -20.61 -30.86 10.53
C ASN A 222 -20.35 -30.74 12.06
N LYS A 223 -20.16 -29.53 12.60
CA LYS A 223 -19.88 -29.26 14.05
C LYS A 223 -18.67 -30.03 14.63
N GLU A 224 -17.71 -30.43 13.82
CA GLU A 224 -16.52 -31.19 14.23
C GLU A 224 -15.55 -30.37 15.11
N LYS A 225 -15.19 -30.90 16.28
CA LYS A 225 -14.37 -30.28 17.34
C LYS A 225 -13.12 -29.55 16.80
N LYS A 226 -12.37 -30.20 15.91
CA LYS A 226 -11.24 -29.64 15.18
C LYS A 226 -11.33 -30.02 13.70
N VAL A 227 -12.13 -29.29 12.92
CA VAL A 227 -11.95 -29.25 11.46
C VAL A 227 -10.55 -28.70 11.19
N ASN A 228 -9.62 -29.57 10.78
CA ASN A 228 -8.41 -29.15 10.06
C ASN A 228 -8.86 -28.70 8.68
N ILE A 229 -9.11 -27.39 8.56
CA ILE A 229 -9.75 -26.81 7.39
C ILE A 229 -8.87 -27.03 6.16
N LEU A 230 -7.55 -26.93 6.33
CA LEU A 230 -6.57 -27.22 5.30
C LEU A 230 -6.68 -28.67 4.79
N ILE A 231 -6.66 -29.68 5.68
CA ILE A 231 -6.82 -31.09 5.28
C ILE A 231 -8.20 -31.35 4.65
N ALA A 232 -9.27 -30.74 5.18
CA ALA A 232 -10.62 -30.91 4.64
C ALA A 232 -10.78 -30.31 3.22
N LEU A 233 -10.11 -29.19 2.93
CA LEU A 233 -10.04 -28.60 1.58
C LEU A 233 -9.16 -29.44 0.65
N LEU A 234 -8.04 -29.98 1.15
CA LEU A 234 -7.16 -30.86 0.37
C LEU A 234 -7.83 -32.18 0.00
N LYS A 235 -8.57 -32.81 0.93
CA LYS A 235 -9.39 -34.01 0.65
C LYS A 235 -10.54 -33.75 -0.34
N LYS A 236 -10.94 -32.48 -0.54
CA LYS A 236 -11.83 -32.02 -1.62
C LYS A 236 -11.11 -31.59 -2.91
N ASN A 237 -9.78 -31.64 -2.97
CA ASN A 237 -8.95 -31.14 -4.07
C ASN A 237 -9.10 -29.63 -4.38
N LEU A 238 -9.44 -28.81 -3.38
CA LEU A 238 -9.65 -27.36 -3.51
C LEU A 238 -8.33 -26.58 -3.47
N THR A 239 -7.38 -26.96 -4.31
CA THR A 239 -5.99 -26.45 -4.28
C THR A 239 -5.87 -24.95 -4.49
N HIS A 240 -6.63 -24.37 -5.43
CA HIS A 240 -6.64 -22.92 -5.70
C HIS A 240 -7.14 -22.09 -4.50
N VAL A 241 -8.28 -22.48 -3.91
CA VAL A 241 -8.82 -21.92 -2.66
C VAL A 241 -7.76 -21.88 -1.56
N ILE A 242 -6.97 -22.95 -1.42
CA ILE A 242 -5.91 -23.00 -0.41
C ILE A 242 -4.75 -22.06 -0.77
N SER A 243 -4.32 -22.00 -2.03
CA SER A 243 -3.29 -21.03 -2.45
C SER A 243 -3.71 -19.60 -2.11
N GLU A 244 -4.90 -19.16 -2.54
CA GLU A 244 -5.41 -17.81 -2.29
C GLU A 244 -5.56 -17.50 -0.79
N LEU A 245 -5.93 -18.50 0.03
CA LEU A 245 -5.98 -18.35 1.49
C LEU A 245 -4.57 -18.21 2.11
N TYR A 246 -3.58 -18.97 1.63
CA TYR A 246 -2.23 -19.05 2.23
C TYR A 246 -1.20 -18.06 1.68
N GLU A 247 -1.43 -17.48 0.50
CA GLU A 247 -0.78 -16.24 0.05
C GLU A 247 -0.97 -15.10 1.07
N SER A 248 -2.12 -15.12 1.76
CA SER A 248 -2.50 -14.15 2.77
C SER A 248 -2.29 -14.72 4.20
N SER A 249 -1.06 -14.63 4.71
CA SER A 249 -0.72 -15.00 6.11
C SER A 249 -1.64 -14.39 7.17
N TYR A 250 -2.15 -13.17 6.93
CA TYR A 250 -3.20 -12.52 7.74
C TYR A 250 -4.51 -13.32 7.78
N VAL A 251 -4.98 -13.83 6.63
CA VAL A 251 -6.24 -14.61 6.57
C VAL A 251 -6.05 -15.96 7.26
N VAL A 252 -4.93 -16.65 7.04
CA VAL A 252 -4.63 -17.89 7.77
C VAL A 252 -4.53 -17.65 9.29
N SER A 253 -3.90 -16.56 9.71
CA SER A 253 -3.88 -16.11 11.12
C SER A 253 -5.29 -15.81 11.64
N LYS A 254 -6.19 -15.22 10.84
CA LYS A 254 -7.58 -14.98 11.26
C LYS A 254 -8.41 -16.25 11.33
N LEU A 255 -8.16 -17.23 10.46
CA LEU A 255 -8.76 -18.56 10.57
C LEU A 255 -8.27 -19.29 11.83
N ALA A 256 -6.99 -19.17 12.19
CA ALA A 256 -6.45 -19.64 13.47
C ALA A 256 -7.07 -18.92 14.68
N ASP A 257 -7.23 -17.59 14.61
CA ASP A 257 -7.96 -16.79 15.63
C ASP A 257 -9.41 -17.27 15.80
N ALA A 258 -10.06 -17.65 14.69
CA ALA A 258 -11.40 -18.22 14.67
C ALA A 258 -11.45 -19.73 15.04
N GLY A 259 -10.35 -20.29 15.56
CA GLY A 259 -10.28 -21.66 16.06
C GLY A 259 -10.29 -22.74 14.98
N PHE A 260 -10.05 -22.39 13.71
CA PHE A 260 -9.77 -23.36 12.65
C PHE A 260 -8.32 -23.82 12.75
N GLU A 261 -8.11 -25.12 12.58
CA GLU A 261 -6.76 -25.68 12.54
C GLU A 261 -6.19 -25.44 11.14
N THR A 262 -5.10 -24.67 11.09
CA THR A 262 -4.47 -24.15 9.86
C THR A 262 -2.98 -24.47 9.76
N ASP A 263 -2.40 -25.07 10.80
CA ASP A 263 -1.01 -25.49 10.81
C ASP A 263 -0.81 -26.73 9.92
N PRO A 264 -0.02 -26.66 8.83
CA PRO A 264 0.20 -27.81 7.95
C PRO A 264 0.88 -29.00 8.63
N ARG A 265 1.54 -28.77 9.78
CA ARG A 265 2.20 -29.77 10.62
C ARG A 265 1.21 -30.66 11.39
N VAL A 266 -0.06 -30.28 11.50
CA VAL A 266 -1.05 -31.01 12.31
C VAL A 266 -1.63 -32.17 11.50
N VAL A 267 -1.45 -33.38 12.03
CA VAL A 267 -1.96 -34.62 11.46
C VAL A 267 -3.45 -34.82 11.75
N ASP A 268 -4.13 -35.56 10.87
CA ASP A 268 -5.52 -35.97 11.06
C ASP A 268 -5.66 -37.30 11.83
N SER A 269 -6.87 -37.88 11.85
CA SER A 269 -7.19 -39.16 12.48
C SER A 269 -6.54 -40.39 11.80
N GLU A 270 -6.15 -40.27 10.53
CA GLU A 270 -5.37 -41.30 9.82
C GLU A 270 -3.87 -41.15 10.14
N GLY A 271 -3.48 -40.02 10.72
CA GLY A 271 -2.13 -39.69 11.13
C GLY A 271 -1.30 -39.02 10.04
N PHE A 272 -1.93 -38.51 8.98
CA PHE A 272 -1.26 -37.81 7.88
C PHE A 272 -1.36 -36.29 8.04
N SER A 273 -0.28 -35.56 7.74
CA SER A 273 -0.26 -34.09 7.78
C SER A 273 -0.91 -33.47 6.56
N ALA A 274 -1.07 -32.14 6.54
CA ALA A 274 -1.52 -31.45 5.33
C ALA A 274 -0.51 -31.54 4.18
N LEU A 275 0.78 -31.73 4.46
CA LEU A 275 1.80 -31.87 3.41
C LEU A 275 1.60 -33.17 2.61
N TYR A 276 1.16 -34.26 3.27
CA TYR A 276 0.76 -35.50 2.59
C TYR A 276 -0.38 -35.29 1.59
N TYR A 277 -1.46 -34.63 2.01
CA TYR A 277 -2.61 -34.38 1.12
C TYR A 277 -2.31 -33.30 0.05
N ALA A 278 -1.39 -32.37 0.32
CA ALA A 278 -0.87 -31.45 -0.70
C ALA A 278 -0.04 -32.18 -1.76
N LEU A 279 0.84 -33.09 -1.37
CA LEU A 279 1.58 -33.97 -2.29
C LEU A 279 0.62 -34.81 -3.15
N GLN A 280 -0.44 -35.38 -2.56
CA GLN A 280 -1.46 -36.17 -3.29
C GLN A 280 -2.12 -35.39 -4.46
N SER A 281 -2.26 -34.06 -4.32
CA SER A 281 -2.82 -33.24 -5.40
C SER A 281 -1.94 -33.21 -6.65
N GLY A 282 -0.61 -33.30 -6.49
CA GLY A 282 0.38 -33.05 -7.55
C GLY A 282 0.67 -31.57 -7.82
N ASN A 283 0.16 -30.65 -6.99
CA ASN A 283 0.46 -29.22 -7.08
C ASN A 283 1.69 -28.86 -6.22
N ASN A 284 2.87 -28.88 -6.84
CA ASN A 284 4.13 -28.60 -6.14
C ASN A 284 4.21 -27.15 -5.60
N SER A 285 3.57 -26.18 -6.26
CA SER A 285 3.49 -24.80 -5.75
C SER A 285 2.77 -24.76 -4.40
N LEU A 286 1.62 -25.43 -4.29
CA LEU A 286 0.87 -25.53 -3.04
C LEU A 286 1.67 -26.24 -1.93
N VAL A 287 2.39 -27.32 -2.24
CA VAL A 287 3.28 -28.02 -1.30
C VAL A 287 4.33 -27.05 -0.72
N TYR A 288 5.00 -26.27 -1.57
CA TYR A 288 6.00 -25.30 -1.12
C TYR A 288 5.39 -24.09 -0.39
N THR A 289 4.20 -23.61 -0.75
CA THR A 289 3.48 -22.56 -0.01
C THR A 289 3.15 -23.00 1.41
N LEU A 290 2.57 -24.20 1.58
CA LEU A 290 2.28 -24.76 2.90
C LEU A 290 3.55 -25.05 3.70
N TYR A 291 4.60 -25.56 3.04
CA TYR A 291 5.91 -25.74 3.66
C TYR A 291 6.51 -24.43 4.17
N ARG A 292 6.55 -23.37 3.34
CA ARG A 292 7.11 -22.05 3.71
C ARG A 292 6.36 -21.43 4.89
N TYR A 293 5.03 -21.57 4.93
CA TYR A 293 4.21 -21.14 6.06
C TYR A 293 4.54 -21.92 7.34
N ALA A 294 4.60 -23.25 7.25
CA ALA A 294 4.96 -24.10 8.38
C ALA A 294 6.40 -23.85 8.89
N ALA A 295 7.37 -23.67 7.97
CA ALA A 295 8.80 -23.45 8.26
C ALA A 295 9.09 -22.14 9.00
N ASN A 296 8.30 -21.08 8.75
CA ASN A 296 8.36 -19.82 9.50
C ASN A 296 7.59 -19.86 10.84
N ASN A 297 7.30 -21.06 11.35
CA ASN A 297 6.48 -21.30 12.54
C ASN A 297 5.07 -20.67 12.47
N CYS A 298 4.43 -20.77 11.30
CA CYS A 298 3.09 -20.28 11.01
C CYS A 298 2.95 -18.77 11.27
N TYR A 299 2.14 -18.37 12.26
CA TYR A 299 1.88 -16.97 12.62
C TYR A 299 2.51 -16.55 13.96
N GLU A 300 3.28 -17.43 14.61
CA GLU A 300 3.60 -17.27 16.04
C GLU A 300 4.80 -16.35 16.33
N THR A 301 5.66 -16.05 15.36
CA THR A 301 6.94 -15.36 15.61
C THR A 301 7.28 -14.24 14.63
N GLU A 302 7.98 -13.23 15.14
CA GLU A 302 8.64 -12.18 14.34
C GLU A 302 9.91 -12.72 13.62
N SER A 303 10.46 -13.85 14.09
CA SER A 303 11.55 -14.60 13.43
C SER A 303 11.06 -15.47 12.28
N THR A 304 11.92 -15.68 11.29
CA THR A 304 11.68 -16.47 10.06
C THR A 304 12.90 -17.35 9.78
N PHE A 305 12.89 -18.20 8.73
CA PHE A 305 14.13 -18.85 8.27
C PHE A 305 15.18 -17.86 7.71
N ARG A 306 14.78 -16.61 7.45
CA ARG A 306 15.66 -15.54 6.96
C ARG A 306 16.37 -14.80 8.10
N ASP A 307 15.64 -14.60 9.20
CA ASP A 307 16.16 -14.15 10.49
C ASP A 307 16.05 -15.30 11.52
N PRO A 308 16.87 -16.36 11.38
CA PRO A 308 16.71 -17.58 12.16
C PRO A 308 17.10 -17.36 13.62
N ASN A 309 16.49 -18.18 14.47
CA ASN A 309 16.78 -18.31 15.89
C ASN A 309 16.61 -19.80 16.33
N PRO A 310 16.88 -20.17 17.59
CA PRO A 310 16.74 -21.56 18.05
C PRO A 310 15.34 -22.16 17.89
N SER A 311 14.26 -21.36 17.95
CA SER A 311 12.90 -21.88 17.71
C SER A 311 12.63 -22.21 16.23
N ILE A 312 13.22 -21.46 15.30
CA ILE A 312 13.12 -21.75 13.86
C ILE A 312 13.87 -23.05 13.53
N ILE A 313 15.07 -23.26 14.09
CA ILE A 313 15.81 -24.54 13.92
C ILE A 313 15.00 -25.72 14.49
N SER A 314 14.47 -25.57 15.71
CA SER A 314 13.61 -26.60 16.32
C SER A 314 12.35 -26.89 15.50
N ASN A 315 11.78 -25.87 14.85
CA ASN A 315 10.64 -26.02 13.96
C ASN A 315 11.00 -26.76 12.66
N LEU A 316 12.10 -26.40 12.00
CA LEU A 316 12.58 -27.08 10.78
C LEU A 316 12.93 -28.56 11.05
N ALA A 317 13.46 -28.87 12.24
CA ALA A 317 13.65 -30.25 12.68
C ALA A 317 12.31 -31.00 12.82
N LYS A 318 11.31 -30.38 13.47
CA LYS A 318 9.95 -30.94 13.59
C LYS A 318 9.26 -31.13 12.23
N LEU A 319 9.47 -30.23 11.26
CA LEU A 319 8.99 -30.44 9.88
C LEU A 319 9.61 -31.69 9.25
N LYS A 320 10.93 -31.90 9.42
CA LYS A 320 11.62 -33.11 8.92
C LYS A 320 10.98 -34.38 9.48
N GLU A 321 10.76 -34.43 10.79
CA GLU A 321 10.12 -35.57 11.48
C GLU A 321 8.71 -35.87 10.92
N ILE A 322 7.91 -34.83 10.66
CA ILE A 322 6.54 -34.98 10.13
C ILE A 322 6.57 -35.48 8.68
N ILE A 323 7.40 -34.87 7.82
CA ILE A 323 7.51 -35.24 6.41
C ILE A 323 7.99 -36.71 6.28
N GLN A 324 8.99 -37.12 7.06
CA GLN A 324 9.45 -38.51 7.14
C GLN A 324 8.37 -39.45 7.71
N GLY A 325 7.57 -38.98 8.68
CA GLY A 325 6.46 -39.73 9.25
C GLY A 325 5.33 -40.01 8.25
N ASP A 326 4.98 -39.02 7.43
CA ASP A 326 3.97 -39.17 6.36
C ASP A 326 4.41 -40.21 5.31
N CYS A 327 5.66 -40.10 4.81
CA CYS A 327 6.25 -41.10 3.90
C CYS A 327 6.20 -42.51 4.51
N SER A 328 6.68 -42.66 5.75
CA SER A 328 6.73 -43.95 6.45
C SER A 328 5.35 -44.61 6.60
N LYS A 329 4.30 -43.82 6.90
CA LYS A 329 2.91 -44.30 7.03
C LYS A 329 2.26 -44.62 5.68
N SER A 330 2.68 -43.94 4.62
CA SER A 330 2.12 -44.09 3.27
C SER A 330 2.60 -45.35 2.52
N ASN A 331 3.61 -46.04 3.06
CA ASN A 331 4.45 -47.04 2.38
C ASN A 331 5.13 -46.44 1.14
N ASP A 332 5.98 -45.42 1.36
CA ASP A 332 6.68 -44.65 0.31
C ASP A 332 5.78 -44.27 -0.87
N PHE A 333 4.61 -43.71 -0.53
CA PHE A 333 3.60 -43.16 -1.43
C PHE A 333 3.02 -44.11 -2.49
N GLU A 334 3.24 -45.43 -2.38
CA GLU A 334 2.72 -46.44 -3.34
C GLU A 334 1.20 -46.33 -3.57
N ARG A 335 0.44 -45.91 -2.55
CA ARG A 335 -1.01 -45.70 -2.61
C ARG A 335 -1.45 -44.62 -3.62
N PHE A 336 -0.53 -43.81 -4.14
CA PHE A 336 -0.81 -42.80 -5.16
C PHE A 336 -0.68 -43.31 -6.61
N GLY A 337 -0.36 -44.59 -6.80
CA GLY A 337 -0.37 -45.24 -8.12
C GLY A 337 0.57 -44.57 -9.12
N GLU A 338 0.06 -44.18 -10.28
CA GLU A 338 0.83 -43.52 -11.35
C GLU A 338 1.53 -42.21 -10.88
N LYS A 339 0.98 -41.52 -9.87
CA LYS A 339 1.60 -40.32 -9.28
C LYS A 339 2.70 -40.61 -8.25
N ALA A 340 2.93 -41.87 -7.87
CA ALA A 340 3.81 -42.20 -6.74
C ALA A 340 5.24 -41.66 -6.94
N GLU A 341 5.83 -41.78 -8.12
CA GLU A 341 7.21 -41.30 -8.34
C GLU A 341 7.31 -39.77 -8.41
N GLN A 342 6.33 -39.08 -9.00
CA GLN A 342 6.26 -37.60 -8.96
C GLN A 342 6.19 -37.10 -7.50
N VAL A 343 5.43 -37.79 -6.65
CA VAL A 343 5.34 -37.47 -5.23
C VAL A 343 6.63 -37.80 -4.50
N ARG A 344 7.27 -38.94 -4.77
CA ARG A 344 8.57 -39.31 -4.16
C ARG A 344 9.67 -38.31 -4.53
N VAL A 345 9.75 -37.86 -5.78
CA VAL A 345 10.65 -36.78 -6.21
C VAL A 345 10.37 -35.52 -5.39
N THR A 346 9.11 -35.06 -5.36
CA THR A 346 8.71 -33.85 -4.62
C THR A 346 8.95 -33.98 -3.10
N TYR A 347 8.86 -35.19 -2.53
CA TYR A 347 9.18 -35.49 -1.13
C TYR A 347 10.69 -35.47 -0.84
N ARG A 348 11.52 -36.09 -1.68
CA ARG A 348 12.98 -36.05 -1.59
C ARG A 348 13.48 -34.61 -1.69
N ASP A 349 12.95 -33.86 -2.65
CA ASP A 349 13.17 -32.43 -2.87
C ASP A 349 12.83 -31.59 -1.62
N LEU A 350 11.66 -31.81 -1.02
CA LEU A 350 11.22 -31.08 0.17
C LEU A 350 12.10 -31.38 1.39
N LEU A 351 12.50 -32.64 1.58
CA LEU A 351 13.45 -33.01 2.64
C LEU A 351 14.82 -32.38 2.43
N ARG A 352 15.37 -32.44 1.21
CA ARG A 352 16.68 -31.85 0.90
C ARG A 352 16.68 -30.33 1.08
N PHE A 353 15.60 -29.65 0.70
CA PHE A 353 15.43 -28.22 0.94
C PHE A 353 15.32 -27.88 2.43
N ASN A 354 14.62 -28.73 3.21
CA ASN A 354 14.57 -28.59 4.67
C ASN A 354 15.93 -28.84 5.33
N GLU A 355 16.77 -29.74 4.81
CA GLU A 355 18.13 -29.96 5.29
C GLU A 355 19.06 -28.76 5.01
N PHE A 356 19.00 -28.19 3.81
CA PHE A 356 19.65 -26.91 3.49
C PHE A 356 19.24 -25.82 4.49
N LEU A 357 17.93 -25.65 4.72
CA LEU A 357 17.40 -24.65 5.65
C LEU A 357 17.84 -24.88 7.10
N ILE A 358 17.94 -26.13 7.56
CA ILE A 358 18.48 -26.46 8.90
C ILE A 358 19.96 -26.04 8.98
N GLN A 359 20.81 -26.47 8.04
CA GLN A 359 22.25 -26.23 8.11
C GLN A 359 22.57 -24.73 8.04
N VAL A 360 21.98 -24.00 7.09
CA VAL A 360 22.21 -22.55 6.97
C VAL A 360 21.65 -21.79 8.18
N SER A 361 20.51 -22.21 8.75
CA SER A 361 19.95 -21.59 9.97
C SER A 361 20.80 -21.85 11.21
N GLN A 362 21.41 -23.03 11.33
CA GLN A 362 22.31 -23.39 12.43
C GLN A 362 23.56 -22.53 12.37
N SER A 363 24.29 -22.56 11.25
CA SER A 363 25.54 -21.80 11.12
C SER A 363 25.35 -20.28 11.16
N ILE A 364 24.22 -19.75 10.66
CA ILE A 364 23.88 -18.33 10.86
C ILE A 364 23.74 -18.00 12.36
N ASN A 365 23.12 -18.88 13.17
CA ASN A 365 22.99 -18.66 14.61
C ASN A 365 24.34 -18.79 15.35
N GLU A 366 25.16 -19.78 15.00
CA GLU A 366 26.52 -19.96 15.55
C GLU A 366 27.39 -18.71 15.31
N ILE A 367 27.32 -18.13 14.10
CA ILE A 367 28.00 -16.85 13.81
C ILE A 367 27.36 -15.70 14.61
N ARG A 368 26.04 -15.67 14.77
CA ARG A 368 25.32 -14.60 15.49
C ARG A 368 25.68 -14.50 16.96
N GLU A 369 26.03 -15.61 17.62
CA GLU A 369 26.49 -15.61 19.01
C GLU A 369 27.87 -14.95 19.22
N ILE A 370 28.66 -14.73 18.16
CA ILE A 370 29.96 -14.07 18.23
C ILE A 370 29.81 -12.57 18.58
N PRO A 371 30.48 -12.04 19.64
CA PRO A 371 30.37 -10.63 20.05
C PRO A 371 30.88 -9.60 19.04
N GLU A 372 30.12 -8.52 18.86
CA GLU A 372 30.40 -7.41 17.93
C GLU A 372 31.02 -6.18 18.62
N ASP A 373 32.18 -6.36 19.24
CA ASP A 373 32.83 -5.25 19.97
C ASP A 373 33.33 -4.10 19.07
N THR A 374 33.47 -4.35 17.76
CA THR A 374 33.94 -3.37 16.77
C THR A 374 33.16 -3.44 15.46
N SER A 375 33.21 -2.38 14.65
CA SER A 375 32.64 -2.36 13.30
C SER A 375 33.33 -3.35 12.35
N VAL A 376 34.63 -3.58 12.49
CA VAL A 376 35.35 -4.63 11.75
C VAL A 376 34.78 -6.01 12.09
N LYS A 377 34.61 -6.35 13.38
CA LYS A 377 33.98 -7.61 13.78
C LYS A 377 32.59 -7.79 13.19
N ARG A 378 31.77 -6.73 13.15
CA ARG A 378 30.45 -6.76 12.48
C ARG A 378 30.57 -7.05 10.98
N ALA A 379 31.51 -6.41 10.28
CA ALA A 379 31.73 -6.65 8.86
C ALA A 379 32.26 -8.08 8.58
N GLU A 380 33.18 -8.58 9.40
CA GLU A 380 33.67 -9.97 9.32
C GLU A 380 32.54 -10.98 9.58
N LYS A 381 31.71 -10.74 10.59
CA LYS A 381 30.52 -11.55 10.92
C LYS A 381 29.50 -11.61 9.79
N GLN A 382 29.20 -10.48 9.16
CA GLN A 382 28.31 -10.40 8.00
C GLN A 382 28.91 -11.09 6.76
N LYS A 383 30.21 -10.88 6.51
CA LYS A 383 30.98 -11.57 5.47
C LYS A 383 30.95 -13.10 5.68
N GLU A 384 31.09 -13.58 6.91
CA GLU A 384 31.06 -15.01 7.24
C GLU A 384 29.68 -15.61 6.97
N ILE A 385 28.60 -14.94 7.39
CA ILE A 385 27.22 -15.35 7.09
C ILE A 385 27.01 -15.50 5.57
N ILE A 386 27.41 -14.50 4.79
CA ILE A 386 27.29 -14.53 3.32
C ILE A 386 28.12 -15.67 2.71
N SER A 387 29.32 -15.93 3.24
CA SER A 387 30.18 -17.02 2.75
C SER A 387 29.51 -18.39 2.99
N ILE A 388 28.99 -18.62 4.20
CA ILE A 388 28.28 -19.87 4.55
C ILE A 388 27.00 -20.06 3.73
N ILE A 389 26.23 -19.00 3.45
CA ILE A 389 25.03 -19.08 2.60
C ILE A 389 25.40 -19.59 1.19
N LEU A 390 26.47 -19.07 0.60
CA LEU A 390 26.91 -19.43 -0.75
C LEU A 390 27.63 -20.80 -0.79
N GLU A 391 28.30 -21.20 0.29
CA GLU A 391 28.89 -22.54 0.44
C GLU A 391 27.80 -23.63 0.59
N ASN A 392 26.75 -23.35 1.38
CA ASN A 392 25.58 -24.22 1.45
C ASN A 392 24.84 -24.29 0.11
N TYR A 393 24.71 -23.17 -0.61
CA TYR A 393 24.12 -23.18 -1.96
C TYR A 393 24.87 -24.10 -2.92
N ASP A 394 26.21 -24.07 -2.93
CA ASP A 394 27.00 -24.92 -3.82
C ASP A 394 26.91 -26.41 -3.44
N ALA A 395 26.92 -26.72 -2.14
CA ALA A 395 26.75 -28.08 -1.62
C ALA A 395 25.37 -28.68 -1.92
N PHE A 396 24.32 -27.87 -1.85
CA PHE A 396 22.94 -28.28 -2.13
C PHE A 396 22.49 -28.06 -3.59
N TYR A 397 23.38 -27.59 -4.48
CA TYR A 397 23.02 -27.13 -5.83
C TYR A 397 22.28 -28.17 -6.69
N SER A 398 22.71 -29.44 -6.65
CA SER A 398 22.02 -30.56 -7.33
C SER A 398 20.96 -31.17 -6.40
N ALA A 399 19.88 -31.73 -6.95
CA ALA A 399 18.79 -32.33 -6.17
C ALA A 399 19.12 -33.76 -5.71
N GLU A 400 19.87 -34.51 -6.51
CA GLU A 400 20.39 -35.84 -6.15
C GLU A 400 21.76 -35.68 -5.46
N GLN A 401 22.06 -36.54 -4.48
CA GLN A 401 23.44 -36.67 -3.99
C GLN A 401 24.19 -37.55 -5.00
N ILE A 402 25.46 -37.23 -5.29
CA ILE A 402 26.28 -38.06 -6.18
C ILE A 402 26.79 -39.26 -5.37
N ASP A 403 25.87 -40.17 -5.03
CA ASP A 403 26.22 -41.53 -4.61
C ASP A 403 26.86 -42.21 -5.82
N SER A 404 28.17 -42.42 -5.72
CA SER A 404 29.09 -42.61 -6.85
C SER A 404 29.02 -43.98 -7.54
N GLN A 405 27.83 -44.61 -7.53
CA GLN A 405 27.62 -46.00 -7.95
C GLN A 405 26.43 -46.19 -8.92
N SER A 406 25.61 -45.17 -9.16
CA SER A 406 24.54 -45.21 -10.18
C SER A 406 24.60 -43.99 -11.10
N ILE A 407 25.67 -43.90 -11.90
CA ILE A 407 25.77 -42.95 -13.02
C ILE A 407 25.09 -43.58 -14.23
N ASP A 408 23.75 -43.60 -14.20
CA ASP A 408 22.98 -43.46 -15.44
C ASP A 408 22.95 -41.95 -15.76
N GLU A 409 23.39 -41.56 -16.95
CA GLU A 409 23.59 -40.16 -17.32
C GLU A 409 22.25 -39.48 -17.68
N GLU A 410 21.42 -39.20 -16.66
CA GLU A 410 20.18 -38.42 -16.81
C GLU A 410 20.51 -37.04 -17.37
N GLU A 411 19.98 -36.73 -18.56
CA GLU A 411 20.29 -35.49 -19.29
C GLU A 411 20.02 -34.27 -18.38
N PRO A 412 20.95 -33.30 -18.25
CA PRO A 412 20.84 -32.23 -17.24
C PRO A 412 19.55 -31.41 -17.30
N ILE A 413 18.87 -31.37 -18.45
CA ILE A 413 17.55 -30.75 -18.62
C ILE A 413 16.42 -31.59 -18.01
N GLU A 414 16.43 -32.90 -18.18
CA GLU A 414 15.40 -33.76 -17.58
C GLU A 414 15.55 -33.77 -16.07
N ASN A 415 16.78 -33.80 -15.54
CA ASN A 415 17.00 -33.58 -14.10
C ASN A 415 16.50 -32.19 -13.64
N TYR A 416 16.76 -31.13 -14.43
CA TYR A 416 16.24 -29.79 -14.12
C TYR A 416 14.71 -29.70 -14.14
N LYS A 417 14.04 -30.36 -15.09
CA LYS A 417 12.56 -30.43 -15.17
C LYS A 417 11.99 -31.20 -13.98
N LYS A 418 12.49 -32.42 -13.74
CA LYS A 418 12.12 -33.36 -12.67
C LYS A 418 12.17 -32.69 -11.29
N HIS A 419 13.23 -31.93 -11.02
CA HIS A 419 13.48 -31.25 -9.75
C HIS A 419 13.26 -29.72 -9.81
N LYS A 420 12.51 -29.21 -10.81
CA LYS A 420 12.39 -27.75 -11.05
C LYS A 420 11.94 -26.98 -9.81
N ALA A 421 10.95 -27.52 -9.09
CA ALA A 421 10.39 -26.88 -7.90
C ALA A 421 11.41 -26.79 -6.75
N TYR A 422 12.29 -27.77 -6.58
CA TYR A 422 13.41 -27.70 -5.63
C TYR A 422 14.40 -26.62 -6.04
N TYR A 423 14.83 -26.63 -7.30
CA TYR A 423 15.80 -25.67 -7.82
C TYR A 423 15.29 -24.22 -7.74
N ASP A 424 14.04 -23.97 -8.14
CA ASP A 424 13.39 -22.67 -7.99
C ASP A 424 13.33 -22.22 -6.54
N ASN A 425 13.01 -23.11 -5.57
CA ASN A 425 12.95 -22.74 -4.16
C ASN A 425 14.33 -22.51 -3.53
N LEU A 426 15.34 -23.30 -3.92
CA LEU A 426 16.71 -23.18 -3.43
C LEU A 426 17.35 -21.88 -3.89
N ASP A 427 17.43 -21.66 -5.21
CA ASP A 427 18.08 -20.49 -5.80
C ASP A 427 17.46 -19.19 -5.26
N PHE A 428 16.13 -19.18 -5.20
CA PHE A 428 15.34 -18.12 -4.61
C PHE A 428 15.69 -17.85 -3.14
N THR A 429 15.65 -18.89 -2.29
CA THR A 429 15.86 -18.75 -0.84
C THR A 429 17.29 -18.35 -0.50
N VAL A 430 18.26 -18.85 -1.27
CA VAL A 430 19.66 -18.41 -1.20
C VAL A 430 19.78 -16.95 -1.58
N ALA A 431 19.10 -16.50 -2.64
CA ALA A 431 19.06 -15.10 -3.04
C ALA A 431 18.56 -14.23 -1.88
N LEU A 432 17.44 -14.60 -1.25
CA LEU A 432 16.93 -13.92 -0.06
C LEU A 432 18.00 -13.78 1.02
N LEU A 433 18.51 -14.90 1.53
CA LEU A 433 19.50 -14.95 2.59
C LEU A 433 20.76 -14.13 2.26
N PHE A 434 21.20 -14.15 1.00
CA PHE A 434 22.29 -13.31 0.51
C PHE A 434 21.95 -11.82 0.63
N PHE A 435 20.76 -11.41 0.20
CA PHE A 435 20.33 -10.01 0.23
C PHE A 435 20.06 -9.46 1.64
N ASP A 436 19.49 -10.28 2.53
CA ASP A 436 19.34 -9.98 3.95
C ASP A 436 20.65 -9.48 4.59
N ASN A 437 21.79 -10.03 4.18
CA ASN A 437 23.10 -9.78 4.81
C ASN A 437 24.01 -8.87 3.95
N ILE A 438 23.90 -8.86 2.62
CA ILE A 438 24.78 -8.04 1.77
C ILE A 438 24.56 -6.53 1.95
N ILE A 439 23.31 -6.11 2.24
CA ILE A 439 22.97 -4.72 2.54
C ILE A 439 23.70 -4.27 3.82
N LEU A 440 23.73 -5.15 4.83
CA LEU A 440 24.41 -4.91 6.10
C LEU A 440 25.93 -4.81 5.89
N LEU A 441 26.53 -5.73 5.11
CA LEU A 441 27.96 -5.67 4.77
C LEU A 441 28.31 -4.38 3.99
N LYS A 442 27.51 -4.01 2.98
CA LYS A 442 27.67 -2.77 2.20
C LYS A 442 27.53 -1.48 3.03
N SER A 443 26.86 -1.53 4.18
CA SER A 443 26.69 -0.39 5.10
C SER A 443 27.88 -0.13 6.04
N VAL A 444 28.92 -0.98 5.99
CA VAL A 444 30.09 -0.92 6.87
C VAL A 444 31.42 -0.87 6.08
N LEU A 445 31.44 -1.25 4.80
CA LEU A 445 32.66 -1.28 3.97
C LEU A 445 32.85 -0.03 3.11
N LYS A 446 34.07 0.52 3.12
CA LYS A 446 34.58 1.40 2.05
C LYS A 446 34.70 0.58 0.75
N SER A 447 34.33 1.17 -0.38
CA SER A 447 34.25 0.47 -1.67
C SER A 447 35.42 0.77 -2.61
N PRO A 448 36.37 -0.18 -2.77
CA PRO A 448 37.27 -0.23 -3.93
C PRO A 448 36.80 -1.25 -4.98
N ARG A 449 35.70 -1.99 -4.76
CA ARG A 449 35.30 -3.17 -5.57
C ARG A 449 33.77 -3.38 -5.69
N GLN A 450 32.98 -2.31 -5.83
CA GLN A 450 31.52 -2.37 -6.07
C GLN A 450 31.11 -3.41 -7.13
N HIS A 451 31.88 -3.52 -8.22
CA HIS A 451 31.52 -4.30 -9.40
C HIS A 451 31.25 -5.79 -9.14
N PHE A 452 31.99 -6.45 -8.23
CA PHE A 452 31.82 -7.89 -7.95
C PHE A 452 30.52 -8.19 -7.19
N TYR A 453 30.18 -7.34 -6.22
CA TYR A 453 28.90 -7.42 -5.52
C TYR A 453 27.77 -7.33 -6.54
N SER A 454 27.80 -6.28 -7.35
CA SER A 454 26.78 -6.03 -8.37
C SER A 454 26.69 -7.11 -9.45
N ASP A 455 27.74 -7.90 -9.71
CA ASP A 455 27.68 -9.03 -10.66
C ASP A 455 26.91 -10.24 -10.13
N LEU A 456 27.13 -10.63 -8.87
CA LEU A 456 26.36 -11.70 -8.24
C LEU A 456 24.92 -11.25 -8.01
N GLU A 457 24.75 -10.00 -7.56
CA GLU A 457 23.46 -9.36 -7.35
C GLU A 457 22.57 -9.39 -8.60
N CYS A 458 23.09 -8.93 -9.74
CA CYS A 458 22.37 -8.98 -11.01
C CYS A 458 22.06 -10.42 -11.48
N SER A 459 22.75 -11.43 -10.96
CA SER A 459 22.61 -12.82 -11.43
C SER A 459 21.61 -13.63 -10.60
N PHE A 460 21.49 -13.35 -9.30
CA PHE A 460 20.32 -13.80 -8.54
C PHE A 460 19.03 -13.22 -9.15
N LEU A 461 19.03 -11.92 -9.43
CA LEU A 461 17.91 -11.22 -10.08
C LEU A 461 17.53 -11.87 -11.41
N LEU A 462 18.51 -12.04 -12.31
CA LEU A 462 18.22 -12.58 -13.64
C LEU A 462 17.87 -14.07 -13.61
N SER A 463 18.41 -14.88 -12.68
CA SER A 463 17.93 -16.25 -12.48
C SER A 463 16.45 -16.27 -12.09
N ALA A 464 16.04 -15.56 -11.03
CA ALA A 464 14.63 -15.57 -10.61
C ALA A 464 13.68 -14.98 -11.66
N VAL A 465 14.06 -13.87 -12.31
CA VAL A 465 13.25 -13.26 -13.37
C VAL A 465 13.17 -14.21 -14.59
N THR A 466 14.24 -14.90 -14.95
CA THR A 466 14.24 -15.93 -16.02
C THR A 466 13.32 -17.10 -15.65
N ASN A 467 13.52 -17.71 -14.49
CA ASN A 467 12.72 -18.85 -14.04
C ASN A 467 11.22 -18.51 -14.04
N LYS A 468 10.87 -17.27 -13.67
CA LYS A 468 9.51 -16.71 -13.70
C LYS A 468 8.97 -16.50 -15.12
N TYR A 469 9.71 -15.80 -15.98
CA TYR A 469 9.31 -15.50 -17.38
C TYR A 469 9.15 -16.77 -18.25
N PHE A 470 9.79 -17.88 -17.86
CA PHE A 470 9.73 -19.17 -18.55
C PHE A 470 8.93 -20.26 -17.81
N ALA A 471 8.41 -20.01 -16.60
CA ALA A 471 7.56 -20.98 -15.87
C ALA A 471 6.09 -20.57 -15.78
N ASP A 472 5.76 -19.28 -15.88
CA ASP A 472 4.37 -18.85 -15.98
C ASP A 472 3.86 -19.12 -17.41
N ASN A 473 3.20 -20.26 -17.60
CA ASN A 473 2.50 -20.63 -18.84
C ASN A 473 1.40 -19.61 -19.26
N THR A 474 1.15 -18.58 -18.45
CA THR A 474 0.20 -17.50 -18.69
C THR A 474 0.83 -16.10 -18.75
N VAL A 475 2.10 -15.96 -19.20
CA VAL A 475 2.73 -14.66 -19.52
C VAL A 475 1.72 -13.75 -20.24
N LYS A 476 1.36 -12.63 -19.58
CA LYS A 476 0.02 -12.02 -19.66
C LYS A 476 -0.29 -11.30 -20.98
N GLY A 477 -0.50 -12.07 -22.06
CA GLY A 477 -1.02 -11.61 -23.34
C GLY A 477 -0.55 -12.42 -24.56
N ILE A 478 0.63 -13.05 -24.49
CA ILE A 478 1.25 -13.76 -25.63
C ILE A 478 1.14 -15.25 -25.38
N LYS A 479 0.48 -16.00 -26.28
CA LYS A 479 0.50 -17.47 -26.20
C LYS A 479 1.75 -17.96 -26.93
N MET A 480 2.53 -18.85 -26.33
CA MET A 480 3.69 -19.46 -27.01
C MET A 480 3.34 -20.15 -28.36
N PRO A 481 2.13 -20.72 -28.54
CA PRO A 481 1.62 -21.11 -29.85
C PRO A 481 1.59 -20.01 -30.93
N ASP A 482 1.41 -18.73 -30.58
CA ASP A 482 1.47 -17.60 -31.52
C ASP A 482 2.91 -17.38 -32.02
N LEU A 483 3.90 -17.68 -31.17
CA LEU A 483 5.31 -17.82 -31.55
C LEU A 483 5.63 -19.16 -32.23
N GLY A 484 4.65 -20.06 -32.41
CA GLY A 484 4.81 -21.34 -33.08
C GLY A 484 5.60 -22.40 -32.30
N TYR A 485 5.58 -22.32 -30.97
CA TYR A 485 6.19 -23.32 -30.08
C TYR A 485 5.12 -24.03 -29.25
N GLU A 486 5.30 -25.34 -29.05
CA GLU A 486 4.50 -26.14 -28.13
C GLU A 486 4.81 -25.76 -26.68
N MET A 487 3.81 -25.82 -25.80
CA MET A 487 3.94 -25.38 -24.40
C MET A 487 5.02 -26.15 -23.63
N ASP A 488 5.18 -27.45 -23.92
CA ASP A 488 6.11 -28.35 -23.26
C ASP A 488 7.53 -28.37 -23.89
N SER A 489 7.83 -27.37 -24.74
CA SER A 489 9.12 -27.25 -25.43
C SER A 489 10.30 -27.20 -24.44
N PRO A 490 11.32 -28.09 -24.57
CA PRO A 490 12.51 -28.08 -23.71
C PRO A 490 13.29 -26.75 -23.68
N ILE A 491 13.09 -25.89 -24.68
CA ILE A 491 13.63 -24.53 -24.78
C ILE A 491 13.24 -23.67 -23.56
N PHE A 492 12.06 -23.90 -22.97
CA PHE A 492 11.61 -23.15 -21.79
C PHE A 492 12.26 -23.64 -20.49
N SER A 493 12.83 -24.85 -20.47
CA SER A 493 13.59 -25.37 -19.33
C SER A 493 15.07 -25.00 -19.38
N ILE A 494 15.67 -24.92 -20.58
CA ILE A 494 17.12 -24.75 -20.73
C ILE A 494 17.62 -23.33 -20.40
N ILE A 495 16.87 -22.27 -20.71
CA ILE A 495 17.31 -20.89 -20.40
C ILE A 495 17.36 -20.64 -18.87
N PRO A 496 16.34 -21.04 -18.07
CA PRO A 496 16.44 -21.12 -16.62
C PRO A 496 17.67 -21.90 -16.12
N LEU A 497 17.91 -23.11 -16.64
CA LEU A 497 19.06 -23.95 -16.26
C LEU A 497 20.42 -23.26 -16.56
N LEU A 498 20.54 -22.56 -17.68
CA LEU A 498 21.77 -21.86 -18.06
C LEU A 498 22.04 -20.63 -17.19
N GLU A 499 21.01 -19.85 -16.85
CA GLU A 499 21.16 -18.76 -15.88
C GLU A 499 21.45 -19.27 -14.46
N ARG A 500 20.90 -20.43 -14.10
CA ARG A 500 21.19 -21.12 -12.83
C ARG A 500 22.66 -21.58 -12.74
N LEU A 501 23.22 -22.13 -13.82
CA LEU A 501 24.64 -22.50 -13.91
C LEU A 501 25.55 -21.25 -13.82
N ASN A 502 25.20 -20.19 -14.55
CA ASN A 502 25.87 -18.88 -14.53
C ASN A 502 25.85 -18.26 -13.12
N LEU A 503 24.72 -18.36 -12.41
CA LEU A 503 24.58 -17.96 -11.00
C LEU A 503 25.48 -18.78 -10.08
N ARG A 504 25.52 -20.11 -10.21
CA ARG A 504 26.38 -21.00 -9.40
C ARG A 504 27.85 -20.60 -9.49
N GLU A 505 28.36 -20.42 -10.70
CA GLU A 505 29.78 -20.08 -10.89
C GLU A 505 30.09 -18.66 -10.39
N ARG A 506 29.16 -17.71 -10.50
CA ARG A 506 29.32 -16.38 -9.87
C ARG A 506 29.30 -16.47 -8.34
N ALA A 507 28.43 -17.29 -7.75
CA ALA A 507 28.35 -17.51 -6.31
C ALA A 507 29.67 -18.11 -5.76
N LYS A 508 30.21 -19.14 -6.41
CA LYS A 508 31.53 -19.72 -6.09
C LYS A 508 32.65 -18.69 -6.16
N ASN A 509 32.77 -17.98 -7.29
CA ASN A 509 33.82 -16.99 -7.50
C ASN A 509 33.74 -15.83 -6.51
N PHE A 510 32.52 -15.36 -6.20
CA PHE A 510 32.30 -14.31 -5.21
C PHE A 510 32.62 -14.81 -3.79
N CYS A 511 32.21 -16.02 -3.41
CA CYS A 511 32.55 -16.61 -2.11
C CYS A 511 34.07 -16.75 -1.95
N LYS A 512 34.78 -17.22 -2.98
CA LYS A 512 36.26 -17.23 -3.01
C LYS A 512 36.86 -15.84 -2.79
N ILE A 513 36.37 -14.82 -3.51
CA ILE A 513 36.81 -13.42 -3.36
C ILE A 513 36.56 -12.89 -1.94
N LEU A 514 35.44 -13.26 -1.30
CA LEU A 514 35.21 -12.96 0.12
C LEU A 514 36.25 -13.68 0.98
N ARG A 515 36.33 -15.01 0.91
CA ARG A 515 37.23 -15.84 1.74
C ARG A 515 38.69 -15.35 1.69
N GLU A 516 39.20 -15.03 0.50
CA GLU A 516 40.57 -14.51 0.29
C GLU A 516 40.83 -13.13 0.95
N LYS A 517 39.84 -12.23 1.00
CA LYS A 517 40.05 -10.88 1.56
C LYS A 517 39.92 -10.86 3.09
N LYS A 518 41.02 -10.62 3.80
CA LYS A 518 40.99 -10.12 5.19
C LYS A 518 40.53 -8.67 5.23
N LEU A 519 39.69 -8.32 6.20
CA LEU A 519 39.27 -6.93 6.43
C LEU A 519 40.26 -6.25 7.39
N VAL A 520 40.45 -4.95 7.19
CA VAL A 520 41.23 -4.07 8.09
C VAL A 520 40.36 -2.89 8.55
N GLU A 521 40.76 -2.17 9.61
CA GLU A 521 40.01 -0.97 10.05
C GLU A 521 39.90 0.09 8.94
N GLU A 522 40.90 0.16 8.06
CA GLU A 522 40.92 1.06 6.89
C GLU A 522 39.83 0.72 5.85
N ASP A 523 39.40 -0.55 5.75
CA ASP A 523 38.30 -1.00 4.89
C ASP A 523 36.92 -0.58 5.42
N VAL A 524 36.82 -0.04 6.63
CA VAL A 524 35.54 0.17 7.33
C VAL A 524 35.20 1.64 7.49
N ASP A 525 33.95 2.00 7.27
CA ASP A 525 33.41 3.33 7.56
C ASP A 525 31.93 3.25 7.98
N TYR A 526 31.45 4.22 8.74
CA TYR A 526 30.03 4.39 9.05
C TYR A 526 29.34 5.29 8.02
N CYS A 527 29.57 5.00 6.74
CA CYS A 527 28.86 5.62 5.64
C CYS A 527 27.60 4.82 5.30
N LEU A 528 26.44 5.49 5.33
CA LEU A 528 25.26 4.98 4.64
C LEU A 528 25.64 4.73 3.17
N PRO A 529 25.27 3.58 2.58
CA PRO A 529 25.66 3.23 1.22
C PRO A 529 25.17 4.33 0.25
N GLN A 530 26.11 5.01 -0.40
CA GLN A 530 25.80 6.06 -1.36
C GLN A 530 25.03 5.48 -2.56
N GLN A 531 24.18 6.29 -3.19
CA GLN A 531 23.24 5.84 -4.24
C GLN A 531 23.90 5.29 -5.52
N GLU A 532 25.24 5.37 -5.59
CA GLU A 532 26.11 4.84 -6.64
C GLU A 532 26.13 3.30 -6.70
N ASN A 533 25.75 2.61 -5.62
CA ASN A 533 25.72 1.13 -5.54
C ASN A 533 24.82 0.41 -6.57
N ASN A 534 24.08 1.13 -7.42
CA ASN A 534 23.16 0.58 -8.42
C ASN A 534 23.69 0.64 -9.87
N GLU A 535 24.95 1.03 -10.11
CA GLU A 535 25.45 1.24 -11.49
C GLU A 535 25.24 0.05 -12.43
N LYS A 536 25.46 -1.22 -12.02
CA LYS A 536 25.23 -2.35 -12.94
C LYS A 536 23.76 -2.62 -13.26
N LEU A 537 22.83 -2.33 -12.34
CA LEU A 537 21.40 -2.40 -12.64
C LEU A 537 20.92 -1.29 -13.58
N ARG A 538 21.67 -0.18 -13.67
CA ARG A 538 21.43 0.85 -14.71
C ARG A 538 21.85 0.39 -16.11
N TYR A 539 22.70 -0.63 -16.24
CA TYR A 539 23.21 -1.13 -17.53
C TYR A 539 22.35 -2.25 -18.15
N ILE A 540 21.42 -2.87 -17.41
CA ILE A 540 20.45 -3.82 -17.98
C ILE A 540 19.21 -3.03 -18.42
N GLN A 541 19.29 -2.42 -19.61
CA GLN A 541 18.29 -1.50 -20.14
C GLN A 541 16.95 -2.22 -20.41
N GLU A 542 16.99 -3.50 -20.74
CA GLU A 542 15.84 -4.33 -21.12
C GLU A 542 14.99 -4.68 -19.90
N LEU A 543 15.62 -5.13 -18.80
CA LEU A 543 14.93 -5.35 -17.52
C LEU A 543 14.38 -4.04 -16.95
N LYS A 544 15.11 -2.94 -17.13
CA LYS A 544 14.68 -1.60 -16.74
C LYS A 544 13.41 -1.20 -17.48
N ASP A 545 13.40 -1.35 -18.79
CA ASP A 545 12.25 -0.98 -19.62
C ASP A 545 11.05 -1.93 -19.43
N GLU A 546 11.27 -3.23 -19.20
CA GLU A 546 10.24 -4.21 -18.85
C GLU A 546 9.50 -3.83 -17.55
N TYR A 547 10.25 -3.39 -16.53
CA TYR A 547 9.66 -2.87 -15.29
C TYR A 547 8.86 -1.59 -15.54
N TRP A 548 9.41 -0.64 -16.31
CA TRP A 548 8.74 0.63 -16.58
C TRP A 548 7.46 0.47 -17.39
N ILE A 549 7.44 -0.44 -18.38
CA ILE A 549 6.24 -0.69 -19.20
C ILE A 549 5.18 -1.48 -18.41
N SER A 550 5.59 -2.46 -17.60
CA SER A 550 4.68 -3.22 -16.73
C SER A 550 4.06 -2.35 -15.64
N ARG A 551 4.84 -1.44 -15.05
CA ARG A 551 4.32 -0.41 -14.14
C ARG A 551 3.33 0.51 -14.87
N LEU A 552 3.64 0.96 -16.08
CA LEU A 552 2.73 1.81 -16.84
C LEU A 552 1.39 1.10 -17.15
N ASP A 553 1.43 -0.18 -17.52
CA ASP A 553 0.21 -0.96 -17.74
C ASP A 553 -0.62 -1.16 -16.47
N HIS A 554 0.01 -1.45 -15.32
CA HIS A 554 -0.69 -1.50 -14.02
C HIS A 554 -1.50 -0.22 -13.81
N TYR A 555 -0.87 0.97 -13.89
CA TYR A 555 -1.56 2.21 -13.52
C TYR A 555 -2.69 2.55 -14.50
N MET A 556 -2.51 2.27 -15.79
CA MET A 556 -3.58 2.43 -16.78
C MET A 556 -4.71 1.40 -16.58
N LYS A 557 -4.39 0.13 -16.31
CA LYS A 557 -5.38 -0.93 -16.07
C LYS A 557 -6.21 -0.64 -14.83
N THR A 558 -5.58 -0.35 -13.70
CA THR A 558 -6.23 0.00 -12.43
C THR A 558 -7.15 1.22 -12.58
N ALA A 559 -6.76 2.21 -13.41
CA ALA A 559 -7.61 3.38 -13.70
C ALA A 559 -8.75 3.12 -14.70
N LEU A 560 -8.79 1.96 -15.37
CA LEU A 560 -9.83 1.55 -16.31
C LEU A 560 -10.83 0.54 -15.73
N GLU A 561 -10.48 -0.14 -14.63
CA GLU A 561 -11.33 -1.12 -13.94
C GLU A 561 -12.25 -0.48 -12.88
N ILE A 562 -12.06 0.81 -12.59
CA ILE A 562 -12.89 1.60 -11.67
C ILE A 562 -13.95 2.43 -12.42
N THR A 563 -15.13 2.59 -11.83
CA THR A 563 -16.05 3.70 -12.12
C THR A 563 -15.45 5.03 -11.57
N PRO A 564 -15.79 6.23 -12.08
CA PRO A 564 -15.21 7.49 -11.59
C PRO A 564 -16.14 8.29 -10.65
N ASP A 565 -17.08 7.64 -9.96
CA ASP A 565 -18.14 8.31 -9.19
C ASP A 565 -17.59 8.97 -7.89
N ASP A 566 -16.67 8.29 -7.22
CA ASP A 566 -16.06 8.72 -5.94
C ASP A 566 -14.75 9.49 -6.12
N VAL A 567 -14.40 10.33 -5.13
CA VAL A 567 -13.18 11.14 -5.13
C VAL A 567 -11.92 10.27 -5.10
N LYS A 568 -11.94 9.12 -4.40
CA LYS A 568 -10.85 8.13 -4.43
C LYS A 568 -10.54 7.67 -5.86
N GLN A 569 -11.58 7.35 -6.61
CA GLN A 569 -11.48 6.86 -7.99
C GLN A 569 -10.89 7.93 -8.90
N LYS A 570 -11.21 9.21 -8.67
CA LYS A 570 -10.62 10.35 -9.38
C LYS A 570 -9.13 10.51 -9.08
N PHE A 571 -8.67 10.28 -7.84
CA PHE A 571 -7.24 10.26 -7.52
C PHE A 571 -6.47 9.16 -8.25
N VAL A 572 -7.06 7.97 -8.43
CA VAL A 572 -6.47 6.88 -9.22
C VAL A 572 -6.25 7.30 -10.68
N ILE A 573 -7.25 7.94 -11.29
CA ILE A 573 -7.16 8.43 -12.68
C ILE A 573 -6.09 9.52 -12.81
N GLN A 574 -6.02 10.47 -11.87
CA GLN A 574 -4.95 11.47 -11.83
C GLN A 574 -3.57 10.82 -11.73
N ARG A 575 -3.41 9.82 -10.87
CA ARG A 575 -2.14 9.11 -10.67
C ARG A 575 -1.70 8.38 -11.94
N ALA A 576 -2.62 7.76 -12.65
CA ALA A 576 -2.36 7.14 -13.95
C ALA A 576 -1.92 8.16 -15.01
N LEU A 577 -2.57 9.33 -15.10
CA LEU A 577 -2.12 10.42 -15.98
C LEU A 577 -0.71 10.91 -15.61
N GLN A 578 -0.41 11.03 -14.31
CA GLN A 578 0.88 11.49 -13.81
C GLN A 578 2.01 10.51 -14.22
N VAL A 579 1.83 9.21 -13.97
CA VAL A 579 2.79 8.16 -14.37
C VAL A 579 2.94 8.04 -15.89
N THR A 580 1.85 8.16 -16.63
CA THR A 580 1.88 8.17 -18.11
C THR A 580 2.71 9.34 -18.63
N GLY A 581 2.48 10.54 -18.11
CA GLY A 581 3.26 11.72 -18.47
C GLY A 581 4.72 11.67 -18.00
N GLU A 582 5.02 10.99 -16.88
CA GLU A 582 6.40 10.75 -16.42
C GLU A 582 7.18 9.87 -17.41
N SER A 583 6.59 8.74 -17.82
CA SER A 583 7.22 7.78 -18.75
C SER A 583 7.59 8.38 -20.11
N ILE A 584 6.82 9.37 -20.61
CA ILE A 584 7.10 10.06 -21.89
C ILE A 584 7.92 11.36 -21.75
N SER A 585 8.29 11.78 -20.53
CA SER A 585 8.97 13.07 -20.28
C SER A 585 10.50 13.03 -20.42
N VAL A 586 11.05 11.93 -20.96
CA VAL A 586 12.49 11.71 -21.07
C VAL A 586 13.08 12.45 -22.29
N LYS A 587 14.36 12.82 -22.17
CA LYS A 587 15.18 13.40 -23.24
C LYS A 587 15.28 12.48 -24.46
N GLU A 588 15.69 13.05 -25.59
CA GLU A 588 15.79 12.32 -26.87
C GLU A 588 17.09 11.50 -27.01
N GLU A 589 18.02 11.67 -26.07
CA GLU A 589 19.32 10.99 -25.97
C GLU A 589 19.17 9.48 -25.68
N ASP A 590 18.08 9.04 -25.04
CA ASP A 590 17.84 7.65 -24.58
C ASP A 590 17.37 6.69 -25.72
N SER A 591 18.02 6.70 -26.87
CA SER A 591 17.80 5.71 -27.94
C SER A 591 18.64 4.45 -27.69
N PRO A 592 18.09 3.21 -27.68
CA PRO A 592 16.78 2.80 -28.20
C PRO A 592 15.78 2.34 -27.11
N SER A 593 15.64 3.09 -26.00
CA SER A 593 14.76 2.69 -24.88
C SER A 593 13.27 2.56 -25.25
N ILE A 594 12.49 1.79 -24.49
CA ILE A 594 11.04 1.66 -24.68
C ILE A 594 10.30 3.00 -24.58
N ARG A 595 10.86 3.93 -23.80
CA ARG A 595 10.38 5.31 -23.68
C ARG A 595 10.53 6.11 -24.98
N HIS A 596 11.53 5.77 -25.81
CA HIS A 596 11.62 6.29 -27.17
C HIS A 596 10.45 5.78 -28.02
N LEU A 597 10.12 4.49 -27.95
CA LEU A 597 8.99 3.90 -28.68
C LEU A 597 7.63 4.48 -28.22
N LEU A 598 7.41 4.65 -26.91
CA LEU A 598 6.22 5.34 -26.37
C LEU A 598 6.08 6.78 -26.88
N ARG A 599 7.21 7.46 -27.13
CA ARG A 599 7.26 8.79 -27.76
C ARG A 599 7.13 8.77 -29.29
N LYS A 600 7.03 7.59 -29.93
CA LYS A 600 6.83 7.44 -31.38
C LYS A 600 5.40 7.05 -31.74
N CYS A 601 4.73 6.20 -30.96
CA CYS A 601 3.33 5.81 -31.24
C CYS A 601 2.31 6.93 -30.95
N LEU A 602 2.54 7.75 -29.91
CA LEU A 602 1.61 8.82 -29.56
C LEU A 602 1.84 10.09 -30.40
N PRO A 603 0.77 10.71 -30.95
CA PRO A 603 0.87 11.99 -31.66
C PRO A 603 1.44 13.13 -30.82
N ALA A 604 2.06 14.11 -31.49
CA ALA A 604 2.79 15.20 -30.83
C ALA A 604 1.92 16.06 -29.89
N HIS A 605 0.65 16.32 -30.23
CA HIS A 605 -0.28 17.04 -29.36
C HIS A 605 -0.68 16.23 -28.12
N VAL A 606 -0.82 14.91 -28.23
CA VAL A 606 -1.09 14.03 -27.07
C VAL A 606 0.10 14.00 -26.14
N LEU A 607 1.33 13.88 -26.68
CA LEU A 607 2.56 13.94 -25.88
C LEU A 607 2.69 15.27 -25.13
N ASP A 608 2.32 16.39 -25.76
CA ASP A 608 2.30 17.72 -25.13
C ASP A 608 1.20 17.84 -24.06
N ALA A 609 -0.03 17.39 -24.34
CA ALA A 609 -1.13 17.38 -23.37
C ALA A 609 -0.82 16.54 -22.12
N LEU A 610 -0.26 15.34 -22.29
CA LEU A 610 0.16 14.46 -21.19
C LEU A 610 1.32 15.06 -20.39
N LYS A 611 2.33 15.65 -21.05
CA LYS A 611 3.42 16.38 -20.36
C LYS A 611 2.91 17.57 -19.57
N LYS A 612 1.96 18.33 -20.12
CA LYS A 612 1.28 19.45 -19.46
C LYS A 612 0.47 18.99 -18.24
N ALA A 613 -0.37 17.96 -18.38
CA ALA A 613 -1.14 17.38 -17.27
C ALA A 613 -0.22 16.87 -16.14
N ARG A 614 0.83 16.12 -16.47
CA ARG A 614 1.83 15.63 -15.51
C ARG A 614 2.59 16.77 -14.82
N ASN A 615 3.01 17.79 -15.57
CA ASN A 615 3.72 18.93 -14.98
C ASN A 615 2.82 19.76 -14.06
N ALA A 616 1.52 19.88 -14.35
CA ALA A 616 0.56 20.46 -13.42
C ALA A 616 0.38 19.59 -12.17
N LEU A 617 0.24 18.27 -12.31
CA LEU A 617 0.03 17.34 -11.19
C LEU A 617 1.25 17.16 -10.28
N SER A 618 2.48 17.16 -10.82
CA SER A 618 3.70 16.96 -10.02
C SER A 618 4.25 18.24 -9.36
N HIS A 619 3.76 19.42 -9.73
CA HIS A 619 4.31 20.72 -9.30
C HIS A 619 3.20 21.75 -9.01
N LEU A 620 2.18 21.34 -8.24
CA LEU A 620 0.98 22.13 -7.94
C LEU A 620 1.31 23.34 -7.05
N LYS A 621 1.08 24.55 -7.57
CA LYS A 621 1.20 25.79 -6.78
C LYS A 621 0.00 25.96 -5.85
N SER A 622 0.15 26.76 -4.79
CA SER A 622 -0.87 26.98 -3.75
C SER A 622 -2.27 27.37 -4.25
N PHE A 623 -2.39 28.14 -5.35
CA PHE A 623 -3.68 28.48 -5.97
C PHE A 623 -4.30 27.36 -6.83
N GLN A 624 -3.53 26.33 -7.19
CA GLN A 624 -3.98 25.23 -8.04
C GLN A 624 -4.74 24.15 -7.25
N PHE A 625 -4.59 24.12 -5.93
CA PHE A 625 -5.32 23.20 -5.07
C PHE A 625 -6.84 23.46 -5.04
N PRO A 626 -7.34 24.70 -4.83
CA PRO A 626 -8.77 24.99 -5.00
C PRO A 626 -9.32 24.59 -6.37
N LEU A 627 -8.59 24.92 -7.45
CA LEU A 627 -8.96 24.56 -8.83
C LEU A 627 -8.99 23.04 -9.06
N LYS A 628 -8.08 22.31 -8.41
CA LYS A 628 -8.04 20.85 -8.40
C LYS A 628 -9.25 20.28 -7.66
N PHE A 629 -9.59 20.82 -6.48
CA PHE A 629 -10.77 20.42 -5.69
C PHE A 629 -12.09 20.70 -6.42
N GLU A 630 -12.16 21.72 -7.27
CA GLU A 630 -13.30 21.97 -8.15
C GLU A 630 -13.34 21.01 -9.34
N THR A 631 -12.19 20.72 -9.94
CA THR A 631 -12.07 19.76 -11.04
C THR A 631 -12.45 18.35 -10.61
N GLU A 632 -12.15 17.97 -9.36
CA GLU A 632 -12.51 16.69 -8.71
C GLU A 632 -14.02 16.50 -8.46
N LYS A 633 -14.85 17.49 -8.77
CA LYS A 633 -16.33 17.42 -8.72
C LYS A 633 -16.98 17.14 -10.09
N ASP A 634 -16.18 16.96 -11.15
CA ASP A 634 -16.69 16.73 -12.52
C ASP A 634 -16.50 15.25 -12.94
N ASP A 635 -17.45 14.42 -12.54
CA ASP A 635 -17.47 12.97 -12.80
C ASP A 635 -17.45 12.68 -14.32
N CYS A 636 -18.13 13.54 -15.10
CA CYS A 636 -18.20 13.44 -16.56
C CYS A 636 -16.84 13.68 -17.22
N LEU A 637 -16.06 14.65 -16.72
CA LEU A 637 -14.68 14.89 -17.16
C LEU A 637 -13.80 13.66 -16.86
N PHE A 638 -13.90 13.08 -15.66
CA PHE A 638 -13.11 11.90 -15.29
C PHE A 638 -13.49 10.64 -16.09
N ALA A 639 -14.77 10.38 -16.32
CA ALA A 639 -15.22 9.31 -17.22
C ALA A 639 -14.69 9.49 -18.66
N SER A 640 -14.65 10.73 -19.14
CA SER A 640 -14.11 11.05 -20.47
C SER A 640 -12.59 10.85 -20.53
N ILE A 641 -11.86 11.23 -19.48
CA ILE A 641 -10.42 10.98 -19.33
C ILE A 641 -10.12 9.47 -19.31
N GLN A 642 -10.93 8.64 -18.65
CA GLN A 642 -10.76 7.19 -18.70
C GLN A 642 -10.86 6.63 -20.13
N SER A 643 -11.74 7.18 -20.97
CA SER A 643 -11.80 6.79 -22.38
C SER A 643 -10.55 7.20 -23.17
N GLU A 644 -9.93 8.32 -22.82
CA GLU A 644 -8.65 8.76 -23.39
C GLU A 644 -7.47 7.88 -22.90
N ILE A 645 -7.45 7.50 -21.62
CA ILE A 645 -6.50 6.52 -21.06
C ILE A 645 -6.64 5.16 -21.74
N ARG A 646 -7.87 4.70 -22.03
CA ARG A 646 -8.11 3.46 -22.79
C ARG A 646 -7.45 3.52 -24.16
N SER A 647 -7.68 4.63 -24.88
CA SER A 647 -7.11 4.88 -26.21
C SER A 647 -5.58 4.92 -26.17
N ILE A 648 -4.97 5.55 -25.14
CA ILE A 648 -3.52 5.59 -24.92
C ILE A 648 -2.97 4.18 -24.63
N ARG A 649 -3.66 3.38 -23.82
CA ARG A 649 -3.29 1.98 -23.51
C ARG A 649 -3.33 1.11 -24.76
N GLU A 650 -4.39 1.22 -25.56
CA GLU A 650 -4.54 0.50 -26.83
C GLU A 650 -3.43 0.87 -27.83
N ALA A 651 -3.14 2.17 -28.00
CA ALA A 651 -2.00 2.64 -28.81
C ALA A 651 -0.62 2.23 -28.27
N SER A 652 -0.52 1.90 -26.96
CA SER A 652 0.68 1.37 -26.32
C SER A 652 0.77 -0.16 -26.35
N GLY A 653 -0.26 -0.87 -26.82
CA GLY A 653 -0.33 -2.34 -26.79
C GLY A 653 0.83 -3.02 -27.51
N LYS A 654 1.12 -2.61 -28.77
CA LYS A 654 2.27 -3.12 -29.53
C LYS A 654 3.61 -2.90 -28.82
N ILE A 655 3.73 -1.87 -27.98
CA ILE A 655 4.96 -1.52 -27.28
C ILE A 655 5.17 -2.40 -26.05
N LEU A 656 4.11 -2.78 -25.35
CA LEU A 656 4.15 -3.82 -24.33
C LEU A 656 4.71 -5.13 -24.92
N ASP A 657 4.18 -5.55 -26.08
CA ASP A 657 4.61 -6.81 -26.71
C ASP A 657 6.02 -6.74 -27.33
N ILE A 658 6.41 -5.61 -27.94
CA ILE A 658 7.81 -5.37 -28.33
C ILE A 658 8.75 -5.48 -27.13
N GLN A 659 8.40 -4.89 -25.97
CA GLN A 659 9.28 -4.92 -24.81
C GLN A 659 9.42 -6.32 -24.22
N ARG A 660 8.32 -7.07 -24.15
CA ARG A 660 8.31 -8.50 -23.75
C ARG A 660 9.20 -9.33 -24.68
N PHE A 661 9.09 -9.15 -26.00
CA PHE A 661 9.94 -9.85 -26.96
C PHE A 661 11.42 -9.43 -26.85
N ARG A 662 11.73 -8.14 -26.69
CA ARG A 662 13.09 -7.63 -26.45
C ARG A 662 13.69 -8.22 -25.17
N PHE A 663 12.92 -8.30 -24.09
CA PHE A 663 13.37 -8.86 -22.83
C PHE A 663 13.59 -10.38 -22.92
N MET A 664 12.68 -11.10 -23.58
CA MET A 664 12.84 -12.55 -23.86
C MET A 664 14.06 -12.83 -24.75
N GLU A 665 14.30 -12.01 -25.77
CA GLU A 665 15.47 -12.09 -26.66
C GLU A 665 16.78 -11.88 -25.88
N PHE A 666 16.80 -10.89 -24.98
CA PHE A 666 17.93 -10.62 -24.08
C PHE A 666 18.23 -11.81 -23.16
N LEU A 667 17.21 -12.39 -22.51
CA LEU A 667 17.39 -13.57 -21.65
C LEU A 667 17.93 -14.77 -22.46
N ILE A 668 17.42 -14.98 -23.68
CA ILE A 668 17.89 -16.04 -24.58
C ILE A 668 19.33 -15.81 -25.01
N THR A 669 19.70 -14.59 -25.42
CA THR A 669 21.07 -14.24 -25.81
C THR A 669 22.04 -14.48 -24.64
N ARG A 670 21.68 -14.07 -23.42
CA ARG A 670 22.50 -14.28 -22.22
C ARG A 670 22.62 -15.76 -21.82
N GLY A 671 21.57 -16.55 -22.01
CA GLY A 671 21.62 -18.01 -21.89
C GLY A 671 22.60 -18.64 -22.88
N LEU A 672 22.52 -18.26 -24.16
CA LEU A 672 23.44 -18.72 -25.22
C LEU A 672 24.90 -18.30 -24.95
N GLU A 673 25.15 -17.08 -24.50
CA GLU A 673 26.48 -16.63 -24.04
C GLU A 673 27.02 -17.43 -22.85
N SER A 674 26.14 -18.07 -22.08
CA SER A 674 26.53 -18.95 -20.97
C SER A 674 26.89 -20.34 -21.48
N VAL A 675 26.16 -20.91 -22.46
CA VAL A 675 26.52 -22.17 -23.14
C VAL A 675 27.96 -22.14 -23.65
N GLN A 676 28.36 -21.03 -24.30
CA GLN A 676 29.70 -20.84 -24.88
C GLN A 676 30.85 -20.90 -23.85
N ARG A 677 30.56 -20.90 -22.54
CA ARG A 677 31.55 -20.98 -21.46
C ARG A 677 31.67 -22.37 -20.84
N TYR A 678 30.72 -23.26 -21.13
CA TYR A 678 30.68 -24.63 -20.64
C TYR A 678 31.11 -25.59 -21.77
N GLU A 679 32.41 -25.64 -22.05
CA GLU A 679 33.02 -26.50 -23.09
C GLU A 679 32.68 -28.00 -22.94
N SER A 680 32.24 -28.43 -21.75
CA SER A 680 31.79 -29.79 -21.45
C SER A 680 30.33 -30.10 -21.82
N MET A 681 29.53 -29.10 -22.21
CA MET A 681 28.24 -29.34 -22.87
C MET A 681 28.51 -29.54 -24.36
N GLU A 682 28.68 -30.80 -24.79
CA GLU A 682 28.63 -31.13 -26.23
C GLU A 682 27.38 -30.50 -26.84
N ILE A 683 27.55 -29.80 -27.98
CA ILE A 683 26.62 -28.77 -28.47
C ILE A 683 25.18 -29.31 -28.51
N HIS A 684 24.43 -28.96 -27.45
CA HIS A 684 23.16 -29.61 -27.15
C HIS A 684 22.21 -29.46 -28.35
N PRO A 685 21.48 -30.52 -28.77
CA PRO A 685 20.53 -30.43 -29.88
C PRO A 685 19.47 -29.33 -29.77
N LEU A 686 19.32 -28.70 -28.60
CA LEU A 686 18.46 -27.55 -28.34
C LEU A 686 19.08 -26.18 -28.63
N VAL A 687 20.42 -26.06 -28.78
CA VAL A 687 21.08 -24.77 -29.09
C VAL A 687 20.56 -24.17 -30.39
N GLN A 688 20.43 -24.98 -31.44
CA GLN A 688 19.91 -24.50 -32.73
C GLN A 688 18.42 -24.09 -32.66
N PRO A 689 17.51 -24.86 -32.01
CA PRO A 689 16.15 -24.39 -31.70
C PRO A 689 16.07 -23.07 -30.91
N ILE A 690 16.98 -22.83 -29.94
CA ILE A 690 17.06 -21.56 -29.18
C ILE A 690 17.51 -20.41 -30.10
N GLU A 691 18.54 -20.62 -30.92
CA GLU A 691 18.99 -19.64 -31.93
C GLU A 691 17.87 -19.31 -32.93
N ASN A 692 17.13 -20.33 -33.38
CA ASN A 692 15.97 -20.13 -34.25
C ASN A 692 14.85 -19.31 -33.58
N LEU A 693 14.63 -19.49 -32.27
CA LEU A 693 13.69 -18.67 -31.48
C LEU A 693 14.20 -17.23 -31.38
N ARG A 694 15.47 -17.01 -31.06
CA ARG A 694 16.10 -15.69 -31.00
C ARG A 694 15.94 -14.93 -32.32
N GLU A 695 16.28 -15.56 -33.43
CA GLU A 695 16.12 -14.95 -34.76
C GLU A 695 14.65 -14.78 -35.17
N LYS A 696 13.70 -15.54 -34.60
CA LYS A 696 12.27 -15.27 -34.76
C LYS A 696 11.83 -14.04 -33.96
N LEU A 697 12.24 -13.92 -32.70
CA LEU A 697 11.96 -12.75 -31.86
C LEU A 697 12.52 -11.47 -32.49
N ARG A 698 13.79 -11.47 -32.94
CA ARG A 698 14.43 -10.33 -33.63
C ARG A 698 13.64 -9.87 -34.86
N ARG A 699 13.13 -10.80 -35.68
CA ARG A 699 12.28 -10.48 -36.84
C ARG A 699 10.92 -9.91 -36.42
N ASN A 700 10.26 -10.49 -35.41
CA ASN A 700 8.98 -9.99 -34.89
C ASN A 700 9.13 -8.56 -34.32
N ILE A 701 10.17 -8.32 -33.51
CA ILE A 701 10.51 -6.99 -32.97
C ILE A 701 10.71 -5.99 -34.12
N SER A 702 11.55 -6.34 -35.09
CA SER A 702 11.85 -5.47 -36.25
C SER A 702 10.59 -5.14 -37.07
N GLN A 703 9.70 -6.12 -37.28
CA GLN A 703 8.42 -5.90 -37.96
C GLN A 703 7.52 -4.95 -37.17
N MET A 704 7.30 -5.22 -35.88
CA MET A 704 6.43 -4.39 -35.04
C MET A 704 6.98 -2.96 -34.86
N GLU A 705 8.31 -2.79 -34.80
CA GLU A 705 8.95 -1.48 -34.81
C GLU A 705 8.76 -0.75 -36.14
N SER A 706 8.86 -1.43 -37.29
CA SER A 706 8.52 -0.82 -38.59
C SER A 706 7.04 -0.42 -38.67
N GLU A 707 6.12 -1.26 -38.21
CA GLU A 707 4.69 -0.94 -38.19
C GLU A 707 4.38 0.31 -37.36
N ILE A 708 5.03 0.50 -36.20
CA ILE A 708 4.85 1.71 -35.36
C ILE A 708 5.45 2.96 -36.03
N LEU A 709 6.53 2.81 -36.80
CA LEU A 709 7.13 3.93 -37.53
C LEU A 709 6.26 4.35 -38.74
N ASP A 710 5.70 3.38 -39.45
CA ASP A 710 4.84 3.59 -40.63
C ASP A 710 3.43 4.11 -40.26
N GLN A 711 2.88 3.70 -39.11
CA GLN A 711 1.57 4.16 -38.62
C GLN A 711 1.47 5.69 -38.43
N LYS A 712 2.60 6.42 -38.38
CA LYS A 712 2.63 7.88 -38.22
C LYS A 712 1.93 8.69 -39.30
N GLU A 713 1.73 8.15 -40.50
CA GLU A 713 1.11 8.90 -41.61
C GLU A 713 -0.42 8.76 -41.68
N LEU A 714 -1.03 7.92 -40.82
CA LEU A 714 -2.45 7.55 -40.94
C LEU A 714 -3.38 8.09 -39.83
N ASP A 715 -2.89 8.29 -38.61
CA ASP A 715 -3.75 8.60 -37.44
C ASP A 715 -4.14 10.08 -37.29
N GLY A 716 -5.00 10.56 -38.20
CA GLY A 716 -5.62 11.90 -38.13
C GLY A 716 -6.70 12.08 -37.05
N ASN A 717 -7.07 11.02 -36.31
CA ASN A 717 -8.25 10.99 -35.43
C ASN A 717 -7.95 10.85 -33.92
N PHE A 718 -6.70 10.67 -33.51
CA PHE A 718 -6.35 10.38 -32.12
C PHE A 718 -6.16 11.68 -31.31
N PHE A 719 -7.15 12.05 -30.47
CA PHE A 719 -7.18 13.29 -29.69
C PHE A 719 -7.44 13.05 -28.20
N VAL A 720 -6.93 13.95 -27.34
CA VAL A 720 -7.13 13.91 -25.87
C VAL A 720 -7.74 15.20 -25.29
N PRO A 721 -8.89 15.68 -25.82
CA PRO A 721 -9.46 16.97 -25.46
C PRO A 721 -9.88 17.10 -23.98
N ASN A 722 -10.06 15.99 -23.26
CA ASN A 722 -10.45 16.00 -21.85
C ASN A 722 -9.23 16.05 -20.92
N ILE A 723 -8.12 15.39 -21.26
CA ILE A 723 -6.81 15.62 -20.61
C ILE A 723 -6.35 17.08 -20.82
N GLU A 724 -6.61 17.67 -21.99
CA GLU A 724 -6.39 19.11 -22.24
C GLU A 724 -7.30 20.02 -21.40
N GLU A 725 -8.59 19.69 -21.28
CA GLU A 725 -9.56 20.41 -20.43
C GLU A 725 -9.15 20.33 -18.95
N PHE A 726 -8.78 19.15 -18.47
CA PHE A 726 -8.26 18.91 -17.12
C PHE A 726 -7.04 19.77 -16.82
N HIS A 727 -6.02 19.74 -17.69
CA HIS A 727 -4.86 20.63 -17.56
C HIS A 727 -5.28 22.12 -17.58
N ARG A 728 -6.19 22.54 -18.47
CA ARG A 728 -6.67 23.93 -18.49
C ARG A 728 -7.31 24.36 -17.17
N ARG A 729 -8.11 23.49 -16.55
CA ARG A 729 -8.76 23.76 -15.26
C ARG A 729 -7.76 23.78 -14.10
N LEU A 730 -6.78 22.86 -14.06
CA LEU A 730 -5.68 22.93 -13.07
C LEU A 730 -4.83 24.20 -13.23
N MET A 731 -4.69 24.72 -14.45
CA MET A 731 -4.07 26.02 -14.73
C MET A 731 -5.04 27.21 -14.52
N GLY A 732 -6.32 26.95 -14.23
CA GLY A 732 -7.36 27.94 -13.94
C GLY A 732 -7.78 28.79 -15.12
N HIS A 733 -7.63 28.30 -16.34
CA HIS A 733 -8.32 28.88 -17.49
C HIS A 733 -9.80 28.45 -17.48
N PRO A 734 -10.73 29.26 -18.02
CA PRO A 734 -12.12 28.86 -18.12
C PRO A 734 -12.30 27.56 -18.93
N SER A 735 -13.31 26.78 -18.55
CA SER A 735 -13.77 25.65 -19.35
C SER A 735 -14.28 26.12 -20.72
N LYS A 736 -14.34 25.21 -21.71
CA LYS A 736 -14.91 25.53 -23.03
C LYS A 736 -16.36 26.06 -22.92
N SER A 737 -17.15 25.56 -21.95
CA SER A 737 -18.52 26.03 -21.69
C SER A 737 -18.60 27.39 -20.98
N VAL A 738 -17.73 27.66 -20.00
CA VAL A 738 -17.68 28.98 -19.33
C VAL A 738 -17.19 30.06 -20.30
N LYS A 739 -16.11 29.82 -21.05
CA LYS A 739 -15.66 30.77 -22.08
C LYS A 739 -16.73 30.98 -23.15
N LYS A 740 -17.45 29.93 -23.57
CA LYS A 740 -18.58 30.06 -24.50
C LYS A 740 -19.71 30.94 -23.94
N THR A 741 -20.18 30.68 -22.72
CA THR A 741 -21.23 31.49 -22.06
C THR A 741 -20.84 32.96 -21.97
N ILE A 742 -19.62 33.25 -21.51
CA ILE A 742 -19.10 34.62 -21.43
C ILE A 742 -19.06 35.29 -22.82
N LEU A 743 -18.64 34.55 -23.86
CA LEU A 743 -18.57 35.08 -25.23
C LEU A 743 -19.97 35.27 -25.88
N GLU A 744 -20.97 34.47 -25.49
CA GLU A 744 -22.35 34.55 -25.97
C GLU A 744 -23.13 35.72 -25.36
N GLU A 745 -22.77 36.16 -24.15
CA GLU A 745 -23.32 37.39 -23.53
C GLU A 745 -22.73 38.71 -24.08
N ILE A 746 -21.73 38.66 -24.97
CA ILE A 746 -21.17 39.85 -25.62
C ILE A 746 -22.16 40.39 -26.66
N PRO A 747 -22.66 41.65 -26.54
CA PRO A 747 -23.53 42.25 -27.54
C PRO A 747 -22.87 42.27 -28.93
N LEU A 748 -23.67 42.08 -29.98
CA LEU A 748 -23.18 42.02 -31.36
C LEU A 748 -22.47 43.33 -31.73
N GLU A 749 -22.95 44.45 -31.21
CA GLU A 749 -22.41 45.81 -31.35
C GLU A 749 -21.01 45.94 -30.75
N VAL A 750 -20.67 45.18 -29.71
CA VAL A 750 -19.32 45.15 -29.12
C VAL A 750 -18.38 44.29 -29.97
N ARG A 751 -18.90 43.18 -30.52
CA ARG A 751 -18.14 42.25 -31.36
C ARG A 751 -17.78 42.84 -32.73
N THR A 752 -18.77 43.33 -33.48
CA THR A 752 -18.56 43.95 -34.81
C THR A 752 -17.67 45.20 -34.73
N ARG A 753 -17.81 45.98 -33.65
CA ARG A 753 -16.94 47.13 -33.36
C ARG A 753 -15.48 46.75 -33.12
N MET A 754 -15.17 45.56 -32.60
CA MET A 754 -13.78 45.10 -32.47
C MET A 754 -13.17 44.73 -33.83
N GLU A 755 -13.91 44.00 -34.67
CA GLU A 755 -13.51 43.66 -36.04
C GLU A 755 -13.23 44.93 -36.85
N ALA A 756 -14.12 45.91 -36.72
CA ALA A 756 -14.00 47.19 -37.40
C ALA A 756 -12.92 48.12 -36.80
N ASN A 757 -12.61 48.02 -35.50
CA ASN A 757 -11.43 48.66 -34.89
C ASN A 757 -10.10 48.02 -35.33
N HIS A 758 -10.06 46.69 -35.52
CA HIS A 758 -8.89 46.04 -36.13
C HIS A 758 -8.70 46.51 -37.57
N LYS A 759 -9.79 46.57 -38.36
CA LYS A 759 -9.77 47.16 -39.70
C LYS A 759 -9.37 48.64 -39.70
N LEU A 760 -9.74 49.40 -38.66
CA LEU A 760 -9.34 50.81 -38.49
C LEU A 760 -7.84 50.95 -38.25
N LEU A 761 -7.25 50.10 -37.39
CA LEU A 761 -5.80 50.08 -37.15
C LEU A 761 -5.03 49.64 -38.40
N ASP A 762 -5.50 48.61 -39.09
CA ASP A 762 -4.94 48.09 -40.35
C ASP A 762 -5.02 49.13 -41.50
N ASP A 763 -6.14 49.87 -41.60
CA ASP A 763 -6.27 51.02 -42.51
C ASP A 763 -5.34 52.18 -42.09
N LEU A 764 -5.21 52.48 -40.79
CA LEU A 764 -4.29 53.51 -40.26
C LEU A 764 -2.81 53.14 -40.39
N ASP A 765 -2.43 51.86 -40.38
CA ASP A 765 -1.05 51.43 -40.63
C ASP A 765 -0.74 51.37 -42.13
N ARG A 766 -1.70 50.98 -42.98
CA ARG A 766 -1.60 51.15 -44.45
C ARG A 766 -1.55 52.61 -44.88
N GLY A 767 -2.18 53.52 -44.14
CA GLY A 767 -2.26 54.94 -44.48
C GLY A 767 -3.44 55.31 -45.37
N VAL A 768 -4.54 54.58 -45.22
CA VAL A 768 -5.84 54.94 -45.79
C VAL A 768 -6.42 56.08 -44.96
N ALA A 769 -6.68 57.23 -45.59
CA ALA A 769 -7.43 58.31 -44.95
C ALA A 769 -8.87 57.84 -44.67
N LEU A 770 -9.40 58.18 -43.50
CA LEU A 770 -10.71 57.73 -43.04
C LEU A 770 -11.65 58.93 -42.97
N ASP A 771 -12.84 58.79 -43.55
CA ASP A 771 -13.89 59.79 -43.41
C ASP A 771 -14.40 59.87 -41.96
N SER A 772 -14.87 61.05 -41.57
CA SER A 772 -15.31 61.32 -40.18
C SER A 772 -16.52 60.48 -39.78
N ASP A 773 -17.39 60.10 -40.73
CA ASP A 773 -18.65 59.40 -40.45
C ASP A 773 -18.37 57.92 -40.18
N ARG A 774 -17.48 57.31 -40.97
CA ARG A 774 -16.90 55.98 -40.71
C ARG A 774 -16.16 55.98 -39.38
N PHE A 775 -15.41 57.02 -39.02
CA PHE A 775 -14.80 57.12 -37.69
C PHE A 775 -15.87 57.19 -36.58
N GLU A 776 -16.91 58.03 -36.72
CA GLU A 776 -18.00 58.14 -35.73
C GLU A 776 -18.77 56.83 -35.54
N SER A 777 -18.98 56.05 -36.59
CA SER A 777 -19.69 54.75 -36.52
C SER A 777 -19.01 53.71 -35.62
N LEU A 778 -17.72 53.88 -35.31
CA LEU A 778 -16.88 52.88 -34.62
C LEU A 778 -16.74 53.13 -33.11
N PHE A 779 -17.32 54.20 -32.57
CA PHE A 779 -17.02 54.63 -31.20
C PHE A 779 -18.26 54.97 -30.36
N LEU A 780 -18.47 54.22 -29.28
CA LEU A 780 -19.37 54.62 -28.20
C LEU A 780 -18.91 55.96 -27.62
N LYS A 781 -19.87 56.80 -27.25
CA LYS A 781 -19.69 58.18 -26.76
C LYS A 781 -18.96 58.24 -25.42
N ASN A 782 -17.64 58.10 -25.44
CA ASN A 782 -16.77 58.28 -24.27
C ASN A 782 -15.87 59.53 -24.44
N LYS A 783 -15.50 60.17 -23.33
CA LYS A 783 -14.90 61.51 -23.29
C LYS A 783 -13.52 61.56 -23.95
N ASP A 784 -12.70 60.53 -23.75
CA ASP A 784 -11.36 60.45 -24.37
C ASP A 784 -11.42 60.23 -25.88
N LEU A 785 -12.51 59.64 -26.39
CA LEU A 785 -12.70 59.45 -27.82
C LEU A 785 -13.10 60.75 -28.54
N ASN A 786 -13.74 61.70 -27.87
CA ASN A 786 -13.88 63.06 -28.40
C ASN A 786 -12.51 63.75 -28.52
N ASN A 787 -11.60 63.53 -27.57
CA ASN A 787 -10.25 64.10 -27.66
C ASN A 787 -9.47 63.50 -28.85
N ILE A 788 -9.52 62.17 -29.04
CA ILE A 788 -8.90 61.49 -30.19
C ILE A 788 -9.56 61.93 -31.51
N LYS A 789 -10.88 62.16 -31.53
CA LYS A 789 -11.63 62.63 -32.70
C LYS A 789 -11.24 64.04 -33.14
N GLU A 790 -11.18 65.00 -32.22
CA GLU A 790 -10.78 66.36 -32.58
C GLU A 790 -9.27 66.44 -32.91
N GLU A 791 -8.44 65.61 -32.28
CA GLU A 791 -7.03 65.41 -32.70
C GLU A 791 -6.92 64.78 -34.11
N TYR A 792 -7.84 63.88 -34.50
CA TYR A 792 -7.89 63.31 -35.85
C TYR A 792 -8.37 64.33 -36.90
N LYS A 793 -9.36 65.15 -36.58
CA LYS A 793 -9.77 66.25 -37.46
C LYS A 793 -8.65 67.25 -37.68
N GLY A 794 -7.91 67.59 -36.63
CA GLY A 794 -6.69 68.40 -36.73
C GLY A 794 -5.64 67.73 -37.62
N TYR A 795 -5.42 66.41 -37.47
CA TYR A 795 -4.54 65.65 -38.36
C TYR A 795 -4.99 65.68 -39.83
N LEU A 796 -6.29 65.50 -40.12
CA LEU A 796 -6.82 65.53 -41.48
C LEU A 796 -6.68 66.93 -42.13
N GLN A 797 -6.97 68.00 -41.38
CA GLN A 797 -6.78 69.37 -41.85
C GLN A 797 -5.29 69.66 -42.11
N GLU A 798 -4.39 69.25 -41.21
CA GLU A 798 -2.95 69.31 -41.43
C GLU A 798 -2.46 68.40 -42.59
N GLU A 799 -3.21 67.35 -42.95
CA GLU A 799 -2.88 66.42 -44.03
C GLU A 799 -3.24 66.99 -45.41
N GLU A 800 -4.38 67.66 -45.52
CA GLU A 800 -4.86 68.36 -46.73
C GLU A 800 -4.06 69.64 -47.05
N GLU A 801 -3.67 70.44 -46.04
CA GLU A 801 -3.07 71.77 -46.25
C GLU A 801 -1.56 71.77 -46.60
N SER A 802 -0.87 70.63 -46.61
CA SER A 802 0.60 70.59 -46.72
C SER A 802 1.17 69.42 -47.54
N THR A 803 2.30 69.65 -48.20
CA THR A 803 3.02 68.65 -48.99
C THR A 803 4.31 68.19 -48.31
N ALA A 804 4.28 66.98 -47.75
CA ALA A 804 5.44 66.15 -47.38
C ALA A 804 6.38 66.65 -46.25
N ASP A 805 5.87 66.79 -45.02
CA ASP A 805 6.69 66.88 -43.79
C ASP A 805 6.88 65.49 -43.12
N PRO A 806 8.14 65.04 -42.85
CA PRO A 806 8.44 63.86 -42.05
C PRO A 806 7.74 63.76 -40.68
N CYS A 807 7.37 64.88 -40.05
CA CYS A 807 6.67 64.91 -38.77
C CYS A 807 5.33 64.16 -38.78
N ARG A 808 4.66 64.00 -39.93
CA ARG A 808 3.39 63.28 -40.05
C ARG A 808 3.46 61.84 -39.53
N ARG A 809 4.58 61.13 -39.76
CA ARG A 809 4.77 59.76 -39.23
C ARG A 809 4.77 59.73 -37.70
N SER A 810 5.25 60.79 -37.04
CA SER A 810 5.25 60.90 -35.57
C SER A 810 3.83 61.09 -35.02
N LYS A 811 3.05 62.03 -35.57
CA LYS A 811 1.65 62.24 -35.16
C LYS A 811 0.77 61.00 -35.40
N ARG A 812 0.89 60.37 -36.57
CA ARG A 812 0.14 59.15 -36.89
C ARG A 812 0.53 57.95 -36.01
N SER A 813 1.83 57.76 -35.73
CA SER A 813 2.30 56.75 -34.76
C SER A 813 1.78 57.03 -33.33
N SER A 814 1.76 58.29 -32.89
CA SER A 814 1.16 58.70 -31.62
C SER A 814 -0.34 58.38 -31.55
N MET A 815 -1.09 58.61 -32.64
CA MET A 815 -2.52 58.30 -32.71
C MET A 815 -2.78 56.78 -32.69
N VAL A 816 -2.05 55.99 -33.48
CA VAL A 816 -2.12 54.53 -33.45
C VAL A 816 -1.82 54.02 -32.04
N GLN A 817 -0.79 54.55 -31.37
CA GLN A 817 -0.52 54.24 -29.96
C GLN A 817 -1.65 54.67 -29.01
N ARG A 818 -2.36 55.79 -29.25
CA ARG A 818 -3.50 56.20 -28.42
C ARG A 818 -4.71 55.29 -28.60
N ILE A 819 -5.00 54.84 -29.82
CA ILE A 819 -6.05 53.84 -30.09
C ILE A 819 -5.68 52.50 -29.44
N GLN A 820 -4.43 52.04 -29.58
CA GLN A 820 -3.93 50.82 -28.92
C GLN A 820 -3.92 50.91 -27.38
N LYS A 821 -3.79 52.12 -26.81
CA LYS A 821 -3.89 52.38 -25.37
C LYS A 821 -5.33 52.66 -24.90
N SER A 822 -6.31 52.69 -25.81
CA SER A 822 -7.71 52.90 -25.46
C SER A 822 -8.26 51.69 -24.67
N PRO A 823 -9.04 51.89 -23.60
CA PRO A 823 -9.68 50.79 -22.87
C PRO A 823 -10.55 49.91 -23.79
N ASN A 824 -10.07 48.68 -24.06
CA ASN A 824 -10.77 47.69 -24.88
C ASN A 824 -11.33 46.58 -23.97
N PRO A 825 -12.65 46.39 -23.89
CA PRO A 825 -13.26 45.38 -23.02
C PRO A 825 -12.95 43.95 -23.47
N LEU A 826 -12.81 43.68 -24.77
CA LEU A 826 -12.49 42.33 -25.25
C LEU A 826 -11.01 41.99 -25.06
N LEU A 827 -10.10 42.95 -25.23
CA LEU A 827 -8.71 42.79 -24.78
C LEU A 827 -8.66 42.55 -23.25
N THR A 828 -9.49 43.26 -22.48
CA THR A 828 -9.60 43.03 -21.02
C THR A 828 -10.08 41.61 -20.72
N LEU A 829 -11.05 41.10 -21.48
CA LEU A 829 -11.56 39.74 -21.38
C LEU A 829 -10.48 38.69 -21.69
N ASP A 830 -9.69 38.90 -22.74
CA ASP A 830 -8.57 38.03 -23.08
C ASP A 830 -7.43 38.13 -22.05
N LEU A 831 -7.16 39.29 -21.45
CA LEU A 831 -6.24 39.41 -20.31
C LEU A 831 -6.72 38.56 -19.11
N ILE A 832 -8.03 38.52 -18.82
CA ILE A 832 -8.60 37.63 -17.78
C ILE A 832 -8.42 36.16 -18.19
N PHE A 833 -8.75 35.79 -19.43
CA PHE A 833 -8.63 34.41 -19.92
C PHE A 833 -7.19 33.89 -19.97
N GLU A 834 -6.22 34.78 -20.21
CA GLU A 834 -4.77 34.52 -20.16
C GLU A 834 -4.17 34.72 -18.75
N LYS A 835 -4.98 35.08 -17.75
CA LYS A 835 -4.58 35.32 -16.35
C LYS A 835 -3.51 36.42 -16.18
N ARG A 836 -3.48 37.39 -17.09
CA ARG A 836 -2.65 38.60 -16.95
C ARG A 836 -3.33 39.56 -15.97
N LYS A 837 -2.54 40.37 -15.26
CA LYS A 837 -3.09 41.37 -14.32
C LYS A 837 -3.95 42.39 -15.06
N VAL A 838 -5.15 42.62 -14.55
CA VAL A 838 -6.11 43.62 -15.01
C VAL A 838 -6.33 44.66 -13.92
N SER A 839 -6.44 45.93 -14.29
CA SER A 839 -6.69 47.04 -13.36
C SER A 839 -8.18 47.33 -13.15
N ASP A 840 -8.52 47.96 -12.03
CA ASP A 840 -9.89 48.35 -11.69
C ASP A 840 -10.55 49.29 -12.71
N SER A 841 -9.76 50.01 -13.52
CA SER A 841 -10.26 50.85 -14.62
C SER A 841 -10.59 50.02 -15.87
N GLN A 842 -9.81 48.99 -16.17
CA GLN A 842 -10.13 48.02 -17.21
C GLN A 842 -11.36 47.19 -16.82
N LEU A 843 -11.47 46.74 -15.55
CA LEU A 843 -12.64 46.00 -15.06
C LEU A 843 -13.92 46.85 -15.09
N ARG A 844 -13.86 48.12 -14.67
CA ARG A 844 -15.00 49.04 -14.82
C ARG A 844 -15.38 49.24 -16.28
N THR A 845 -14.40 49.48 -17.17
CA THR A 845 -14.66 49.56 -18.62
C THR A 845 -15.35 48.30 -19.16
N LEU A 846 -14.92 47.11 -18.70
CA LEU A 846 -15.50 45.83 -19.11
C LEU A 846 -16.97 45.72 -18.68
N TYR A 847 -17.29 45.97 -17.41
CA TYR A 847 -18.65 45.86 -16.90
C TYR A 847 -19.58 47.01 -17.32
N GLU A 848 -19.04 48.18 -17.68
CA GLU A 848 -19.79 49.30 -18.28
C GLU A 848 -20.08 49.04 -19.77
N ALA A 849 -19.20 48.35 -20.50
CA ALA A 849 -19.34 48.08 -21.93
C ALA A 849 -20.09 46.77 -22.25
N ILE A 850 -20.12 45.80 -21.33
CA ILE A 850 -20.74 44.48 -21.54
C ILE A 850 -21.65 44.16 -20.34
N PRO A 851 -22.99 44.12 -20.53
CA PRO A 851 -23.97 43.94 -19.46
C PRO A 851 -24.13 42.45 -19.08
N PHE A 852 -23.05 41.83 -18.60
CA PHE A 852 -23.04 40.41 -18.20
C PHE A 852 -24.12 40.11 -17.16
N SER A 853 -24.71 38.90 -17.24
CA SER A 853 -25.59 38.35 -16.21
C SER A 853 -24.83 38.14 -14.90
N ASP A 854 -25.51 38.12 -13.76
CA ASP A 854 -24.82 38.06 -12.46
C ASP A 854 -24.08 36.73 -12.24
N LYS A 855 -24.54 35.64 -12.88
CA LYS A 855 -23.82 34.38 -12.98
C LYS A 855 -22.50 34.52 -13.74
N THR A 856 -22.51 35.27 -14.83
CA THR A 856 -21.34 35.48 -15.70
C THR A 856 -20.38 36.52 -15.11
N LYS A 857 -20.89 37.55 -14.41
CA LYS A 857 -20.08 38.42 -13.54
C LYS A 857 -19.37 37.61 -12.46
N SER A 858 -20.10 36.81 -11.68
CA SER A 858 -19.51 35.95 -10.64
C SER A 858 -18.46 34.98 -11.20
N SER A 859 -18.68 34.46 -12.41
CA SER A 859 -17.70 33.62 -13.13
C SER A 859 -16.44 34.42 -13.53
N LEU A 860 -16.58 35.67 -13.96
CA LEU A 860 -15.45 36.56 -14.27
C LEU A 860 -14.72 37.01 -13.01
N GLU A 861 -15.43 37.37 -11.95
CA GLU A 861 -14.87 37.76 -10.64
C GLU A 861 -14.04 36.63 -10.04
N SER A 862 -14.52 35.38 -10.11
CA SER A 862 -13.74 34.20 -9.75
C SER A 862 -12.45 34.08 -10.57
N LEU A 863 -12.51 34.18 -11.91
CA LEU A 863 -11.33 34.15 -12.78
C LEU A 863 -10.33 35.28 -12.48
N ILE A 864 -10.85 36.47 -12.13
CA ILE A 864 -10.05 37.63 -11.71
C ILE A 864 -9.38 37.35 -10.35
N GLU A 865 -10.11 36.86 -9.35
CA GLU A 865 -9.58 36.53 -8.02
C GLU A 865 -8.46 35.47 -8.11
N ILE A 866 -8.69 34.41 -8.90
CA ILE A 866 -7.70 33.36 -9.22
C ILE A 866 -6.43 33.95 -9.89
N SER A 867 -6.52 35.11 -10.55
CA SER A 867 -5.37 35.81 -11.15
C SER A 867 -4.71 36.84 -10.21
N GLN A 868 -5.44 37.36 -9.22
CA GLN A 868 -5.00 38.43 -8.32
C GLN A 868 -4.44 37.90 -6.99
N ASN A 869 -5.05 36.86 -6.40
CA ASN A 869 -4.64 36.22 -5.15
C ASN A 869 -4.14 34.77 -5.38
N PRO A 870 -2.90 34.56 -5.86
CA PRO A 870 -2.33 33.23 -6.09
C PRO A 870 -1.96 32.45 -4.80
N CYS A 871 -2.41 32.92 -3.64
CA CYS A 871 -2.07 32.39 -2.31
C CYS A 871 -3.29 31.72 -1.68
N GLY A 872 -3.69 30.55 -2.21
CA GLY A 872 -4.66 29.67 -1.53
C GLY A 872 -4.15 29.27 -0.14
N ASP A 873 -5.05 29.14 0.83
CA ASP A 873 -4.72 28.75 2.21
C ASP A 873 -4.12 27.34 2.23
N ASN A 874 -2.78 27.28 2.34
CA ASN A 874 -2.02 26.04 2.35
C ASN A 874 -2.39 25.13 3.53
N LEU A 875 -2.86 25.66 4.66
CA LEU A 875 -3.30 24.84 5.79
C LEU A 875 -4.69 24.25 5.52
N SER A 876 -5.62 25.01 4.95
CA SER A 876 -6.90 24.44 4.50
C SER A 876 -6.72 23.42 3.36
N ASN A 877 -5.80 23.67 2.41
CA ASN A 877 -5.46 22.72 1.36
C ASN A 877 -4.87 21.43 1.95
N LEU A 878 -3.95 21.54 2.92
CA LEU A 878 -3.35 20.40 3.59
C LEU A 878 -4.39 19.62 4.42
N LEU A 879 -5.21 20.31 5.21
CA LEU A 879 -6.29 19.70 5.99
C LEU A 879 -7.25 18.91 5.09
N ASN A 880 -7.69 19.49 3.96
CA ASN A 880 -8.55 18.77 3.02
C ASN A 880 -7.93 17.47 2.51
N ARG A 881 -6.62 17.45 2.23
CA ARG A 881 -5.93 16.22 1.78
C ARG A 881 -5.63 15.24 2.91
N VAL A 882 -5.38 15.73 4.12
CA VAL A 882 -5.27 14.90 5.33
C VAL A 882 -6.62 14.27 5.70
N ASP A 883 -7.73 14.99 5.53
CA ASP A 883 -9.08 14.48 5.71
C ASP A 883 -9.42 13.39 4.67
N TYR A 884 -9.18 13.62 3.37
CA TYR A 884 -9.36 12.57 2.35
C TYR A 884 -8.47 11.34 2.58
N LEU A 885 -7.20 11.53 2.99
CA LEU A 885 -6.33 10.42 3.39
C LEU A 885 -6.92 9.66 4.58
N TYR A 886 -7.46 10.37 5.57
CA TYR A 886 -8.05 9.77 6.77
C TYR A 886 -9.32 8.97 6.44
N ASP A 887 -10.20 9.53 5.62
CA ASP A 887 -11.43 8.84 5.21
C ASP A 887 -11.12 7.56 4.43
N ILE A 888 -10.28 7.67 3.40
CA ILE A 888 -9.91 6.54 2.53
C ILE A 888 -9.14 5.46 3.30
N SER A 889 -8.27 5.85 4.25
CA SER A 889 -7.38 4.91 4.97
C SER A 889 -7.97 4.33 6.23
N ILE A 890 -8.71 5.13 7.00
CA ILE A 890 -9.20 4.78 8.33
C ILE A 890 -10.70 4.51 8.27
N ASN A 891 -11.53 5.43 7.76
CA ASN A 891 -12.99 5.30 7.86
C ASN A 891 -13.60 4.25 6.92
N GLU A 892 -13.04 4.02 5.73
CA GLU A 892 -13.52 2.98 4.80
C GLU A 892 -13.49 1.53 5.35
N ARG A 893 -12.63 1.25 6.34
CA ARG A 893 -12.46 -0.10 6.90
C ARG A 893 -12.65 -0.06 8.42
N SER A 894 -13.77 -0.60 8.89
CA SER A 894 -14.18 -0.53 10.30
C SER A 894 -13.18 -1.17 11.28
N ASP A 895 -12.40 -2.16 10.85
CA ASP A 895 -11.35 -2.78 11.65
C ASP A 895 -10.10 -1.89 11.76
N VAL A 896 -9.72 -1.21 10.67
CA VAL A 896 -8.63 -0.22 10.64
C VAL A 896 -9.00 0.99 11.51
N ARG A 897 -10.24 1.49 11.40
CA ARG A 897 -10.78 2.53 12.29
C ARG A 897 -10.75 2.13 13.76
N PHE A 898 -11.26 0.95 14.08
CA PHE A 898 -11.26 0.41 15.43
C PHE A 898 -9.85 0.29 16.01
N LEU A 899 -8.86 -0.09 15.20
CA LEU A 899 -7.46 -0.14 15.59
C LEU A 899 -6.91 1.28 15.84
N TRP A 900 -7.11 2.24 14.93
CA TRP A 900 -6.64 3.62 15.11
C TRP A 900 -7.18 4.27 16.38
N GLU A 901 -8.48 4.22 16.62
CA GLU A 901 -9.13 4.78 17.82
C GLU A 901 -8.59 4.18 19.15
N ARG A 902 -7.93 3.01 19.10
CA ARG A 902 -7.55 2.21 20.27
C ARG A 902 -6.06 1.88 20.33
N ALA A 903 -5.24 2.31 19.36
CA ALA A 903 -3.80 2.03 19.23
C ALA A 903 -2.92 2.85 20.20
N LYS A 904 -3.14 2.68 21.52
CA LYS A 904 -2.43 3.40 22.59
C LYS A 904 -1.04 2.82 22.94
N SER A 905 -0.60 1.76 22.29
CA SER A 905 0.71 1.12 22.50
C SER A 905 1.49 1.00 21.19
N SER A 906 2.82 0.93 21.26
CA SER A 906 3.69 0.77 20.09
C SER A 906 3.34 -0.46 19.26
N LYS A 907 3.10 -1.62 19.89
CA LYS A 907 2.70 -2.85 19.17
C LYS A 907 1.31 -2.73 18.52
N ALA A 908 0.38 -1.96 19.10
CA ALA A 908 -0.91 -1.70 18.45
C ALA A 908 -0.78 -0.70 17.29
N LYS A 909 0.11 0.30 17.38
CA LYS A 909 0.42 1.19 16.26
C LYS A 909 1.13 0.45 15.12
N GLN A 910 2.06 -0.46 15.42
CA GLN A 910 2.67 -1.30 14.40
C GLN A 910 1.62 -2.17 13.71
N HIS A 911 0.74 -2.84 14.47
CA HIS A 911 -0.34 -3.65 13.89
C HIS A 911 -1.28 -2.86 12.97
N LEU A 912 -1.50 -1.56 13.25
CA LEU A 912 -2.22 -0.66 12.35
C LEU A 912 -1.43 -0.35 11.06
N VAL A 913 -0.11 -0.11 11.16
CA VAL A 913 0.76 0.05 9.98
C VAL A 913 0.70 -1.21 9.13
N ASP A 914 0.93 -2.39 9.71
CA ASP A 914 0.89 -3.69 9.03
C ASP A 914 -0.44 -3.86 8.27
N LYS A 915 -1.55 -3.48 8.90
CA LYS A 915 -2.91 -3.54 8.33
C LYS A 915 -3.13 -2.62 7.14
N ILE A 916 -2.67 -1.37 7.22
CA ILE A 916 -2.80 -0.40 6.12
C ILE A 916 -1.84 -0.77 4.98
N VAL A 917 -0.64 -1.27 5.28
CA VAL A 917 0.32 -1.77 4.30
C VAL A 917 -0.22 -3.01 3.58
N GLN A 918 -0.79 -4.00 4.29
CA GLN A 918 -1.51 -5.13 3.67
C GLN A 918 -2.65 -4.68 2.74
N ARG A 919 -3.26 -3.53 3.00
CA ARG A 919 -4.33 -2.97 2.17
C ARG A 919 -3.79 -2.22 0.94
N TYR A 920 -2.73 -1.42 1.11
CA TYR A 920 -1.96 -0.79 0.03
C TYR A 920 -1.51 -1.82 -1.02
N PHE A 921 -1.31 -3.05 -0.58
CA PHE A 921 -0.87 -4.17 -1.39
C PHE A 921 -1.97 -5.05 -2.01
N ARG A 922 -3.24 -4.92 -1.58
CA ARG A 922 -4.37 -5.73 -2.12
C ARG A 922 -5.36 -4.91 -2.94
N GLU A 923 -5.39 -3.61 -2.73
CA GLU A 923 -6.33 -2.71 -3.37
C GLU A 923 -5.55 -1.70 -4.23
N PRO A 924 -5.21 -2.00 -5.50
CA PRO A 924 -4.57 -1.03 -6.39
C PRO A 924 -5.29 0.33 -6.48
N PRO A 925 -6.65 0.43 -6.44
CA PRO A 925 -7.32 1.73 -6.35
C PRO A 925 -7.08 2.50 -5.04
N PHE A 926 -6.76 1.80 -3.95
CA PHE A 926 -6.40 2.40 -2.66
C PHE A 926 -4.94 2.85 -2.65
N GLN A 927 -4.03 2.04 -3.19
CA GLN A 927 -2.63 2.38 -3.44
C GLN A 927 -2.49 3.69 -4.23
N LEU A 928 -3.07 3.73 -5.44
CA LEU A 928 -2.91 4.87 -6.35
C LEU A 928 -3.54 6.15 -5.79
N ALA A 929 -4.62 6.03 -5.03
CA ALA A 929 -5.22 7.16 -4.30
C ALA A 929 -4.32 7.67 -3.18
N ILE A 930 -3.73 6.78 -2.35
CA ILE A 930 -2.77 7.16 -1.31
C ILE A 930 -1.51 7.78 -1.89
N GLU A 931 -0.95 7.22 -2.98
CA GLU A 931 0.21 7.82 -3.65
C GLU A 931 -0.10 9.26 -4.09
N MET A 932 -1.22 9.48 -4.80
CA MET A 932 -1.59 10.81 -5.30
C MET A 932 -1.83 11.81 -4.17
N LEU A 933 -2.53 11.39 -3.11
CA LEU A 933 -2.83 12.24 -1.95
C LEU A 933 -1.58 12.55 -1.12
N LEU A 934 -0.65 11.61 -0.95
CA LEU A 934 0.62 11.88 -0.27
C LEU A 934 1.52 12.80 -1.11
N PHE A 935 1.53 12.68 -2.43
CA PHE A 935 2.23 13.65 -3.29
C PHE A 935 1.62 15.06 -3.18
N ASP A 936 0.29 15.19 -3.19
CA ASP A 936 -0.39 16.46 -2.93
C ASP A 936 0.01 17.05 -1.56
N CYS A 937 -0.08 16.27 -0.48
CA CYS A 937 0.31 16.69 0.86
C CYS A 937 1.76 17.18 0.95
N VAL A 938 2.71 16.46 0.34
CA VAL A 938 4.13 16.83 0.42
C VAL A 938 4.46 18.05 -0.46
N GLU A 939 3.82 18.21 -1.62
CA GLU A 939 3.96 19.41 -2.46
C GLU A 939 3.38 20.67 -1.77
N ILE A 940 2.27 20.54 -1.03
CA ILE A 940 1.76 21.62 -0.16
C ILE A 940 2.78 21.95 0.93
N VAL A 941 3.33 20.93 1.62
CA VAL A 941 4.28 21.10 2.74
C VAL A 941 5.65 21.63 2.27
N LYS A 942 6.00 21.46 0.99
CA LYS A 942 7.26 21.94 0.35
C LYS A 942 8.54 21.44 1.04
N ASN A 943 8.47 20.38 1.84
CA ASN A 943 9.62 19.76 2.50
C ASN A 943 10.43 18.98 1.44
N LYS A 944 11.37 19.69 0.80
CA LYS A 944 12.19 19.16 -0.29
C LYS A 944 13.08 17.99 0.12
N GLU A 945 13.43 17.81 1.39
CA GLU A 945 14.28 16.69 1.82
C GLU A 945 13.47 15.39 1.92
N ASP A 946 12.30 15.42 2.57
CA ASP A 946 11.37 14.29 2.54
C ASP A 946 10.86 14.05 1.11
N PHE A 947 10.46 15.09 0.37
CA PHE A 947 10.02 14.95 -1.01
C PHE A 947 11.09 14.34 -1.90
N ASN A 948 12.32 14.86 -1.89
CA ASN A 948 13.41 14.27 -2.67
C ASN A 948 13.67 12.83 -2.24
N ARG A 949 13.57 12.48 -0.95
CA ARG A 949 13.77 11.11 -0.48
C ARG A 949 12.66 10.16 -0.95
N PHE A 950 11.38 10.57 -0.92
CA PHE A 950 10.27 9.80 -1.49
C PHE A 950 10.36 9.73 -3.01
N TRP A 951 10.54 10.86 -3.68
CA TRP A 951 10.65 10.97 -5.14
C TRP A 951 11.89 10.21 -5.68
N LEU A 952 12.99 10.16 -4.94
CA LEU A 952 14.14 9.30 -5.25
C LEU A 952 13.74 7.82 -5.15
N LYS A 953 13.18 7.36 -4.02
CA LYS A 953 12.71 5.96 -3.89
C LYS A 953 11.69 5.56 -4.96
N HIS A 954 10.76 6.46 -5.29
CA HIS A 954 9.58 6.20 -6.12
C HIS A 954 9.82 6.38 -7.63
N SER A 955 10.65 7.34 -8.03
CA SER A 955 10.93 7.66 -9.45
C SER A 955 12.23 7.04 -9.91
N TYR A 956 13.17 6.81 -8.99
CA TYR A 956 14.30 5.92 -9.19
C TYR A 956 14.08 4.64 -8.38
N LEU A 957 13.00 3.91 -8.70
CA LEU A 957 12.89 2.51 -8.30
C LEU A 957 14.14 1.71 -8.74
N PHE A 958 14.87 2.17 -9.77
CA PHE A 958 16.21 1.67 -10.18
C PHE A 958 17.41 2.08 -9.32
N ASN A 959 17.32 3.16 -8.52
CA ASN A 959 18.28 3.41 -7.43
C ASN A 959 17.78 2.83 -6.09
N GLY A 960 16.65 2.11 -6.12
CA GLY A 960 15.95 1.53 -4.98
C GLY A 960 15.52 0.08 -5.21
N ILE A 961 16.09 -0.61 -6.20
CA ILE A 961 15.99 -2.07 -6.29
C ILE A 961 16.91 -2.62 -5.21
N ASP A 962 16.39 -2.65 -3.98
CA ASP A 962 16.71 -3.78 -3.13
C ASP A 962 16.20 -5.03 -3.87
N LEU A 963 17.14 -5.78 -4.42
CA LEU A 963 16.90 -6.93 -5.31
C LEU A 963 16.06 -8.00 -4.64
N ARG A 964 16.19 -8.09 -3.31
CA ARG A 964 15.34 -8.80 -2.35
C ARG A 964 13.85 -8.61 -2.67
N ASN A 965 13.39 -7.38 -2.98
CA ASN A 965 12.01 -7.09 -3.39
C ASN A 965 11.57 -7.76 -4.69
N VAL A 966 12.46 -7.90 -5.68
CA VAL A 966 12.12 -8.48 -6.99
C VAL A 966 12.16 -10.01 -6.94
N LEU A 967 13.00 -10.56 -6.07
CA LEU A 967 13.19 -11.99 -5.88
C LEU A 967 11.99 -12.66 -5.21
N ASP A 968 11.47 -12.07 -4.12
CA ASP A 968 10.38 -12.66 -3.33
C ASP A 968 9.08 -12.91 -4.15
N PHE A 969 8.80 -12.13 -5.20
CA PHE A 969 7.45 -12.02 -5.78
C PHE A 969 7.28 -12.59 -7.20
N ALA A 970 6.47 -13.64 -7.32
CA ALA A 970 6.10 -14.34 -8.56
C ALA A 970 5.03 -13.61 -9.43
N ASP A 971 4.97 -12.27 -9.34
CA ASP A 971 4.12 -11.32 -10.10
C ASP A 971 2.65 -11.12 -9.65
N PRO A 972 2.06 -9.90 -9.79
CA PRO A 972 2.59 -8.70 -10.47
C PRO A 972 3.48 -7.75 -9.64
N LEU A 973 4.78 -7.79 -9.97
CA LEU A 973 5.82 -6.75 -9.90
C LEU A 973 6.18 -5.94 -8.63
N VAL A 974 5.27 -5.46 -7.76
CA VAL A 974 5.66 -4.52 -6.67
C VAL A 974 4.93 -4.71 -5.33
N GLU A 975 3.70 -5.24 -5.32
CA GLU A 975 2.69 -4.85 -4.33
C GLU A 975 2.32 -5.91 -3.28
N SER A 976 3.27 -6.46 -2.52
CA SER A 976 2.95 -7.07 -1.19
C SER A 976 4.11 -7.16 -0.18
N ILE A 977 5.20 -6.47 -0.50
CA ILE A 977 6.51 -7.11 -0.44
C ILE A 977 7.54 -6.35 0.42
N GLY A 978 7.38 -5.03 0.61
CA GLY A 978 8.31 -4.21 1.40
C GLY A 978 8.52 -4.64 2.87
N ASN A 979 7.59 -5.41 3.45
CA ASN A 979 7.53 -5.80 4.87
C ASN A 979 8.80 -6.44 5.46
N VAL A 980 9.63 -7.10 4.65
CA VAL A 980 10.79 -7.90 5.12
C VAL A 980 12.13 -7.35 4.61
N LEU A 981 12.10 -6.42 3.64
CA LEU A 981 13.17 -6.20 2.67
C LEU A 981 13.91 -4.86 2.84
N ASP A 982 13.28 -3.77 2.43
CA ASP A 982 13.86 -2.44 2.57
C ASP A 982 13.94 -2.09 4.08
N PRO A 983 15.13 -1.76 4.63
CA PRO A 983 15.28 -1.44 6.05
C PRO A 983 14.49 -0.19 6.47
N LYS A 984 13.88 0.51 5.50
CA LYS A 984 12.85 1.54 5.67
C LYS A 984 11.75 1.36 4.60
N ASP A 985 11.19 0.14 4.51
CA ASP A 985 10.01 -0.28 3.75
C ASP A 985 9.18 0.90 3.20
N LEU A 986 9.23 1.12 1.89
CA LEU A 986 8.62 2.29 1.25
C LEU A 986 7.10 2.39 1.54
N PRO A 987 6.27 1.37 1.29
CA PRO A 987 4.88 1.31 1.77
C PRO A 987 4.72 1.59 3.26
N SER A 988 5.51 0.98 4.16
CA SER A 988 5.45 1.33 5.59
C SER A 988 5.87 2.78 5.89
N GLU A 989 6.83 3.37 5.19
CA GLU A 989 7.23 4.77 5.40
C GLU A 989 6.18 5.74 4.85
N LEU A 990 5.52 5.42 3.75
CA LEU A 990 4.35 6.15 3.23
C LEU A 990 3.21 6.10 4.26
N VAL A 991 2.86 4.91 4.76
CA VAL A 991 1.85 4.72 5.80
C VAL A 991 2.24 5.41 7.11
N LYS A 992 3.49 5.33 7.56
CA LYS A 992 3.96 6.07 8.76
C LYS A 992 3.87 7.59 8.56
N LYS A 993 4.25 8.14 7.40
CA LYS A 993 4.08 9.58 7.11
C LYS A 993 2.61 9.98 7.07
N MET A 994 1.74 9.13 6.54
CA MET A 994 0.29 9.33 6.55
C MET A 994 -0.27 9.33 7.98
N LEU A 995 0.10 8.35 8.82
CA LEU A 995 -0.27 8.33 10.24
C LEU A 995 0.31 9.54 11.00
N HIS A 996 1.52 9.99 10.69
CA HIS A 996 2.10 11.22 11.25
C HIS A 996 1.28 12.47 10.86
N LEU A 997 0.77 12.56 9.63
CA LEU A 997 -0.14 13.64 9.22
C LEU A 997 -1.48 13.59 9.97
N PHE A 998 -1.99 12.38 10.28
CA PHE A 998 -3.18 12.22 11.13
C PHE A 998 -2.92 12.64 12.59
N GLU A 999 -1.75 12.30 13.15
CA GLU A 999 -1.32 12.77 14.48
C GLU A 999 -1.15 14.29 14.53
N ASP A 1000 -0.70 14.91 13.44
CA ASP A 1000 -0.51 16.36 13.35
C ASP A 1000 -1.78 17.15 12.99
N ARG A 1001 -2.87 16.48 12.61
CA ARG A 1001 -4.12 17.11 12.13
C ARG A 1001 -4.61 18.23 13.06
N GLU A 1002 -4.63 17.99 14.36
CA GLU A 1002 -5.03 19.00 15.36
C GLU A 1002 -4.10 20.22 15.36
N CYS A 1003 -2.79 20.03 15.18
CA CYS A 1003 -1.84 21.15 15.09
C CYS A 1003 -2.05 21.97 13.82
N ILE A 1004 -2.29 21.32 12.68
CA ILE A 1004 -2.54 21.99 11.39
C ILE A 1004 -3.86 22.80 11.46
N GLU A 1005 -4.89 22.23 12.08
CA GLU A 1005 -6.17 22.89 12.34
C GLU A 1005 -6.03 24.08 13.31
N THR A 1006 -5.32 23.90 14.42
CA THR A 1006 -5.07 24.96 15.41
C THR A 1006 -4.18 26.09 14.83
N LEU A 1007 -3.22 25.77 13.96
CA LEU A 1007 -2.43 26.78 13.23
C LEU A 1007 -3.31 27.60 12.27
N ARG A 1008 -4.30 26.98 11.62
CA ARG A 1008 -5.26 27.71 10.78
C ARG A 1008 -6.15 28.62 11.62
N GLU A 1009 -6.67 28.14 12.75
CA GLU A 1009 -7.44 28.96 13.71
C GLU A 1009 -6.63 30.20 14.18
N LEU A 1010 -5.36 30.00 14.54
CA LEU A 1010 -4.46 31.06 14.99
C LEU A 1010 -4.25 32.12 13.88
N TRP A 1011 -4.01 31.68 12.65
CA TRP A 1011 -3.81 32.55 11.49
C TRP A 1011 -5.05 33.35 11.09
N GLN A 1012 -6.23 32.73 11.19
CA GLN A 1012 -7.51 33.41 10.97
C GLN A 1012 -7.79 34.46 12.06
N LYS A 1013 -7.41 34.18 13.33
CA LYS A 1013 -7.54 35.12 14.45
C LYS A 1013 -6.53 36.28 14.40
N GLU A 1014 -5.30 36.05 13.97
CA GLU A 1014 -4.29 37.13 13.81
C GLU A 1014 -4.75 38.18 12.80
N LYS A 1015 -5.35 37.75 11.68
CA LYS A 1015 -5.95 38.65 10.68
C LYS A 1015 -7.15 39.46 11.21
N CYS A 1016 -7.64 39.16 12.42
CA CYS A 1016 -8.71 39.90 13.11
C CYS A 1016 -8.19 40.78 14.27
N SER A 1017 -6.90 40.77 14.57
CA SER A 1017 -6.23 41.64 15.57
C SER A 1017 -6.75 41.56 17.02
N ASP A 1018 -7.31 40.41 17.44
CA ASP A 1018 -7.74 40.16 18.82
C ASP A 1018 -6.81 39.18 19.55
N HIS A 1019 -5.87 39.73 20.32
CA HIS A 1019 -4.87 38.98 21.12
C HIS A 1019 -5.45 38.53 22.47
N SER A 1020 -6.50 37.71 22.44
CA SER A 1020 -7.21 37.23 23.63
C SER A 1020 -6.46 36.12 24.39
N ALA A 1021 -6.94 35.78 25.60
CA ALA A 1021 -6.38 34.69 26.41
C ALA A 1021 -6.48 33.29 25.77
N GLU A 1022 -7.20 33.13 24.66
CA GLU A 1022 -7.26 31.88 23.90
C GLU A 1022 -5.95 31.57 23.17
N TRP A 1023 -5.17 32.59 22.79
CA TRP A 1023 -3.89 32.44 22.08
C TRP A 1023 -2.92 31.50 22.78
N TYR A 1024 -2.87 31.55 24.11
CA TYR A 1024 -2.02 30.66 24.91
C TYR A 1024 -2.50 29.20 24.87
N LYS A 1025 -3.81 28.95 24.81
CA LYS A 1025 -4.37 27.59 24.65
C LYS A 1025 -4.09 27.02 23.26
N LEU A 1026 -4.20 27.86 22.22
CA LEU A 1026 -3.85 27.47 20.84
C LEU A 1026 -2.37 27.09 20.77
N LYS A 1027 -1.50 27.92 21.37
CA LYS A 1027 -0.06 27.66 21.47
C LYS A 1027 0.27 26.34 22.19
N GLU A 1028 -0.38 26.03 23.32
CA GLU A 1028 -0.16 24.75 24.03
C GLU A 1028 -0.44 23.55 23.11
N ARG A 1029 -1.57 23.55 22.39
CA ARG A 1029 -1.93 22.50 21.42
C ARG A 1029 -0.93 22.39 20.26
N ILE A 1030 -0.50 23.52 19.71
CA ILE A 1030 0.46 23.58 18.59
C ILE A 1030 1.84 23.03 19.00
N VAL A 1031 2.37 23.47 20.14
CA VAL A 1031 3.74 23.12 20.58
C VAL A 1031 3.87 21.64 20.96
N CYS A 1032 2.77 20.93 21.22
CA CYS A 1032 2.77 19.47 21.39
C CYS A 1032 3.09 18.68 20.11
N CYS A 1033 2.93 19.25 18.91
CA CYS A 1033 3.30 18.60 17.65
C CYS A 1033 4.80 18.78 17.36
N PRO A 1034 5.61 17.71 17.24
CA PRO A 1034 7.06 17.84 17.01
C PRO A 1034 7.43 18.41 15.63
N ARG A 1035 6.44 18.65 14.75
CA ARG A 1035 6.61 19.12 13.37
C ARG A 1035 5.97 20.51 13.14
N TRP A 1036 5.47 21.19 14.17
CA TRP A 1036 4.76 22.48 14.05
C TRP A 1036 5.54 23.55 13.27
N GLU A 1037 6.86 23.62 13.43
CA GLU A 1037 7.73 24.57 12.69
C GLU A 1037 7.75 24.35 11.17
N GLN A 1038 7.40 23.14 10.69
CA GLN A 1038 7.26 22.87 9.27
C GLN A 1038 5.95 23.45 8.73
N TYR A 1039 4.86 23.32 9.51
CA TYR A 1039 3.54 23.83 9.13
C TYR A 1039 3.43 25.36 9.22
N CYS A 1040 4.14 26.03 10.14
CA CYS A 1040 4.19 27.50 10.14
C CYS A 1040 4.74 28.09 8.83
N LYS A 1041 5.65 27.39 8.14
CA LYS A 1041 6.21 27.87 6.84
C LYS A 1041 5.16 27.96 5.74
N LEU A 1042 3.97 27.38 5.95
CA LEU A 1042 2.84 27.43 5.02
C LEU A 1042 2.08 28.76 5.07
N PHE A 1043 2.30 29.59 6.10
CA PHE A 1043 1.85 30.98 6.16
C PHE A 1043 2.55 31.88 5.13
N ALA A 1044 3.83 31.61 4.81
CA ALA A 1044 4.66 32.45 3.95
C ALA A 1044 4.34 32.28 2.44
N GLY A 1045 3.09 32.55 2.06
CA GLY A 1045 2.62 32.56 0.68
C GLY A 1045 2.92 33.88 -0.03
N ASP A 1046 2.57 35.01 0.59
CA ASP A 1046 2.99 36.36 0.17
C ASP A 1046 4.30 36.75 0.87
N PRO A 1047 5.25 37.44 0.22
CA PRO A 1047 6.42 38.04 0.89
C PRO A 1047 6.09 38.87 2.15
N LYS A 1048 4.92 39.51 2.21
CA LYS A 1048 4.42 40.24 3.40
C LYS A 1048 4.08 39.33 4.57
N ASP A 1049 3.60 38.11 4.30
CA ASP A 1049 3.27 37.14 5.35
C ASP A 1049 4.54 36.62 6.05
N SER A 1050 5.74 36.87 5.51
CA SER A 1050 7.00 36.43 6.12
C SER A 1050 7.28 37.09 7.47
N GLU A 1051 6.96 38.37 7.65
CA GLU A 1051 7.15 39.07 8.93
C GLU A 1051 6.17 38.55 10.00
N ILE A 1052 4.92 38.29 9.59
CA ILE A 1052 3.88 37.72 10.46
C ILE A 1052 4.20 36.26 10.81
N CYS A 1053 4.74 35.49 9.87
CA CYS A 1053 5.20 34.12 10.08
C CYS A 1053 6.31 34.05 11.13
N GLU A 1054 7.33 34.91 11.04
CA GLU A 1054 8.39 35.00 12.06
C GLU A 1054 7.85 35.52 13.41
N ALA A 1055 6.88 36.44 13.42
CA ALA A 1055 6.19 36.87 14.64
C ALA A 1055 5.43 35.71 15.31
N VAL A 1056 4.72 34.88 14.55
CA VAL A 1056 4.02 33.68 15.05
C VAL A 1056 5.01 32.61 15.52
N ILE A 1057 6.09 32.35 14.78
CA ILE A 1057 7.14 31.40 15.19
C ILE A 1057 7.83 31.88 16.48
N SER A 1058 8.11 33.18 16.60
CA SER A 1058 8.64 33.80 17.82
C SER A 1058 7.66 33.67 18.99
N PHE A 1059 6.38 34.01 18.79
CA PHE A 1059 5.33 33.85 19.79
C PHE A 1059 5.25 32.39 20.29
N LEU A 1060 5.28 31.41 19.39
CA LEU A 1060 5.26 29.98 19.75
C LEU A 1060 6.53 29.56 20.50
N LYS A 1061 7.72 30.05 20.12
CA LYS A 1061 9.01 29.74 20.78
C LYS A 1061 9.21 30.40 22.16
N ASN A 1062 8.58 31.54 22.43
CA ASN A 1062 8.79 32.28 23.69
C ASN A 1062 8.16 31.55 24.90
N VAL A 1063 8.96 30.80 25.65
CA VAL A 1063 8.52 29.91 26.76
C VAL A 1063 7.87 30.65 27.95
N THR A 1064 8.12 31.95 28.13
CA THR A 1064 7.59 32.71 29.27
C THR A 1064 6.09 32.98 29.14
N GLU A 1065 5.29 32.40 30.04
CA GLU A 1065 3.98 32.97 30.38
C GLU A 1065 4.12 34.46 30.77
N PRO A 1066 3.18 35.34 30.40
CA PRO A 1066 3.08 36.66 31.01
C PRO A 1066 2.71 36.47 32.48
N LYS A 1067 3.68 36.66 33.38
CA LYS A 1067 3.50 36.56 34.85
C LYS A 1067 2.24 37.32 35.26
N ARG A 1068 1.18 36.60 35.64
CA ARG A 1068 -0.11 37.19 36.04
C ARG A 1068 0.14 38.20 37.17
N SER A 1069 0.09 39.48 36.84
CA SER A 1069 0.12 40.54 37.84
C SER A 1069 -1.14 40.42 38.67
N LYS A 1070 -0.98 40.03 39.95
CA LYS A 1070 -2.08 40.06 40.92
C LYS A 1070 -2.46 41.52 41.14
N LYS A 1071 -3.45 42.00 40.38
CA LYS A 1071 -4.24 43.16 40.78
C LYS A 1071 -4.94 42.80 42.08
N TYR A 1072 -4.51 43.45 43.15
CA TYR A 1072 -5.36 43.78 44.30
C TYR A 1072 -6.25 44.97 43.92
#